data_AF-A0A8T1W2F6-F1
#
_entry.id   AF-A0A8T1W2F6-F1
#
_cell.length_a   1.000
_cell.length_b   1.000
_cell.length_c   1.000
_cell.angle_alpha   90.00
_cell.angle_beta   90.00
_cell.angle_gamma   90.00
#
_symmetry.space_group_name_H-M   'P 1'
#
loop_
_entity.id
_entity.type
_entity.pdbx_description
1 polymer ?
#
loop_
_entity_poly.entity_id
_entity_poly.type
_entity_poly.pdbx_seq_one_letter_code
_entity_poly.pdbx_strand_id
1 'polypeptide(L)'
;MSSTTALQAKSASPRRAALLVLELKPAVYAAAWFLIVAFHAACGVYLICVAMTYWFLTTGTMPFYAAIWSLQGTTNYHFYSVVFGIVGAMHGIRVLLILIASIRARRLTLRSDSGIIPGFVSNRFQSSHLGRSAQDSPPRLSGTLIHAWNSVFSRQGLFGVESEHFSTVFSLREVLEASSQTYQAYRASSLLPRAELNAIIVGLLVTNCWTTAAIQFFLRRAPALERVVTLTYDATISFCMMEVVPLIIFVPYVQAFHIEYQAFKDTELMYNPVGVTKLVLENRLIFVAGLFDFGTKLIPQLSIFLALVTVSELLGSGDVKVIPGAGGQSIQSLVVRPKDGNSTAEKPKTAKAVDSGSSEHGGGLSVLSKYRHIISITVFLVWGAVVILLHGLAAQRAANYEVVGCRAVTRPWFSNGKEPCSSLVYDCNAHNTASPDETSFDTLDEVALATLAIVNCPALEMPTEIHNFNNLIMLVVYNSTIVSWDAESAISATIHIRLLSVFVGRTNMTEVPQGLLQPLPATLLSMQFSETNLTALPTDLYVRWHALAVIAFENGILTEIPYQMFFSPVYTLSFMNNRLETIPTLAMMPPGMIIPQLQLKHNPLRELPATLMAPNPVIMSLNVEQTQLTAMPEWVKTNTQVVWASDTPFCQAPLADPTLAYQVMCSPRSTGQEEHFPKVLFDRLFLIDREEQELA
;
A
#
# COMPACT_ATOMS: atom_id res chain seq x y z
N MET A 1 -86.64 18.02 16.78
CA MET A 1 -85.96 16.76 17.10
C MET A 1 -85.35 16.19 15.83
N SER A 2 -84.10 15.74 15.96
CA SER A 2 -83.10 15.38 14.95
C SER A 2 -83.55 14.49 13.79
N SER A 3 -82.96 14.71 12.61
CA SER A 3 -81.82 13.90 12.13
C SER A 3 -81.38 14.35 10.73
N THR A 4 -80.20 14.97 10.63
CA THR A 4 -79.53 15.31 9.37
C THR A 4 -78.29 14.44 9.23
N THR A 5 -78.33 13.55 8.24
CA THR A 5 -77.25 12.64 7.85
C THR A 5 -76.18 13.40 7.08
N ALA A 6 -74.97 13.50 7.64
CA ALA A 6 -73.82 14.13 7.00
C ALA A 6 -73.16 13.18 6.00
N LEU A 7 -73.16 13.55 4.71
CA LEU A 7 -72.33 12.97 3.66
C LEU A 7 -70.88 13.44 3.84
N GLN A 8 -69.99 12.52 4.23
CA GLN A 8 -68.55 12.78 4.29
C GLN A 8 -67.96 12.90 2.88
N ALA A 9 -67.29 14.02 2.64
CA ALA A 9 -66.50 14.30 1.45
C ALA A 9 -65.35 13.27 1.30
N LYS A 10 -65.26 12.67 0.11
CA LYS A 10 -64.11 11.87 -0.34
C LYS A 10 -62.88 12.79 -0.34
N SER A 11 -61.96 12.59 0.60
CA SER A 11 -60.65 13.23 0.54
C SER A 11 -59.89 12.65 -0.66
N ALA A 12 -59.39 13.55 -1.51
CA ALA A 12 -58.49 13.20 -2.59
C ALA A 12 -57.22 12.58 -1.98
N SER A 13 -56.92 11.33 -2.35
CA SER A 13 -55.64 10.69 -2.05
C SER A 13 -54.49 11.58 -2.54
N PRO A 14 -53.44 11.81 -1.74
CA PRO A 14 -52.24 12.49 -2.24
C PRO A 14 -51.68 11.66 -3.40
N ARG A 15 -51.38 12.33 -4.52
CA ARG A 15 -50.70 11.72 -5.68
C ARG A 15 -49.48 10.93 -5.18
N ARG A 16 -49.53 9.59 -5.30
CA ARG A 16 -48.33 8.74 -5.15
C ARG A 16 -47.24 9.34 -6.04
N ALA A 17 -46.18 9.87 -5.44
CA ALA A 17 -44.95 10.15 -6.16
C ALA A 17 -44.56 8.85 -6.88
N ALA A 18 -44.42 8.92 -8.20
CA ALA A 18 -44.05 7.76 -9.00
C ALA A 18 -42.69 7.26 -8.49
N LEU A 19 -42.67 6.05 -7.93
CA LEU A 19 -41.47 5.35 -7.49
C LEU A 19 -40.46 5.33 -8.64
N LEU A 20 -39.28 5.92 -8.45
CA LEU A 20 -38.22 6.00 -9.45
C LEU A 20 -37.50 4.64 -9.52
N VAL A 21 -38.19 3.63 -10.08
CA VAL A 21 -37.73 2.24 -10.17
C VAL A 21 -37.54 1.88 -11.64
N LEU A 22 -36.39 1.29 -11.95
CA LEU A 22 -36.10 0.74 -13.27
C LEU A 22 -36.50 -0.73 -13.30
N GLU A 23 -37.62 -1.01 -13.97
CA GLU A 23 -38.11 -2.38 -14.17
C GLU A 23 -37.29 -3.08 -15.26
N LEU A 24 -36.65 -4.19 -14.90
CA LEU A 24 -35.86 -5.02 -15.81
C LEU A 24 -36.62 -6.31 -16.16
N LYS A 25 -36.33 -6.83 -17.37
CA LYS A 25 -36.76 -8.18 -17.75
C LYS A 25 -36.18 -9.21 -16.76
N PRO A 26 -36.90 -10.31 -16.46
CA PRO A 26 -36.47 -11.28 -15.44
C PRO A 26 -35.03 -11.80 -15.60
N ALA A 27 -34.61 -12.11 -16.84
CA ALA A 27 -33.24 -12.58 -17.11
C ALA A 27 -32.17 -11.52 -16.81
N VAL A 28 -32.45 -10.25 -17.16
CA VAL A 28 -31.53 -9.13 -16.93
C VAL A 28 -31.49 -8.77 -15.44
N TYR A 29 -32.64 -8.83 -14.76
CA TYR A 29 -32.71 -8.66 -13.30
C TYR A 29 -31.91 -9.75 -12.57
N ALA A 30 -32.03 -11.01 -13.01
CA ALA A 30 -31.26 -12.12 -12.44
C ALA A 30 -29.75 -11.90 -12.64
N ALA A 31 -29.30 -11.50 -13.84
CA ALA A 31 -27.90 -11.18 -14.08
C ALA A 31 -27.40 -10.03 -13.20
N ALA A 32 -28.18 -8.94 -13.09
CA ALA A 32 -27.86 -7.82 -12.20
C ALA A 32 -27.77 -8.25 -10.73
N TRP A 33 -28.66 -9.15 -10.29
CA TRP A 33 -28.61 -9.72 -8.94
C TRP A 33 -27.28 -10.44 -8.70
N PHE A 34 -26.86 -11.33 -9.60
CA PHE A 34 -25.60 -12.06 -9.45
C PHE A 34 -24.39 -11.12 -9.45
N LEU A 35 -24.37 -10.13 -10.35
CA LEU A 35 -23.28 -9.17 -10.44
C LEU A 35 -23.16 -8.32 -9.17
N ILE A 36 -24.26 -7.79 -8.64
CA ILE A 36 -24.25 -6.97 -7.42
C ILE A 36 -23.80 -7.79 -6.21
N VAL A 37 -24.28 -9.03 -6.07
CA VAL A 37 -23.87 -9.92 -4.99
C VAL A 37 -22.38 -10.25 -5.11
N ALA A 38 -21.90 -10.57 -6.32
CA ALA A 38 -20.49 -10.85 -6.57
C ALA A 38 -19.60 -9.63 -6.26
N PHE A 39 -20.01 -8.43 -6.67
CA PHE A 39 -19.31 -7.19 -6.37
C PHE A 39 -19.21 -6.93 -4.87
N HIS A 40 -20.33 -7.01 -4.15
CA HIS A 40 -20.29 -6.86 -2.69
C HIS A 40 -19.38 -7.90 -2.04
N ALA A 41 -19.44 -9.17 -2.47
CA ALA A 41 -18.59 -10.22 -1.94
C ALA A 41 -17.11 -9.95 -2.22
N ALA A 42 -16.74 -9.55 -3.44
CA ALA A 42 -15.37 -9.24 -3.83
C ALA A 42 -14.80 -8.08 -3.00
N CYS A 43 -15.51 -6.95 -2.92
CA CYS A 43 -15.09 -5.79 -2.12
C CYS A 43 -14.95 -6.16 -0.64
N GLY A 44 -15.91 -6.91 -0.10
CA GLY A 44 -15.92 -7.37 1.28
C GLY A 44 -14.71 -8.25 1.61
N VAL A 45 -14.41 -9.23 0.76
CA VAL A 45 -13.24 -10.10 0.91
C VAL A 45 -11.95 -9.31 0.81
N TYR A 46 -11.80 -8.46 -0.21
CA TYR A 46 -10.62 -7.62 -0.38
C TYR A 46 -10.35 -6.76 0.85
N LEU A 47 -11.34 -6.02 1.34
CA LEU A 47 -11.19 -5.12 2.49
C LEU A 47 -10.88 -5.87 3.79
N ILE A 48 -11.44 -7.07 3.97
CA ILE A 48 -11.09 -7.94 5.11
C ILE A 48 -9.64 -8.41 4.98
N CYS A 49 -9.20 -8.83 3.79
CA CYS A 49 -7.80 -9.19 3.54
C CYS A 49 -6.85 -8.02 3.79
N VAL A 50 -7.21 -6.80 3.36
CA VAL A 50 -6.45 -5.56 3.66
C VAL A 50 -6.38 -5.34 5.17
N ALA A 51 -7.49 -5.46 5.89
CA ALA A 51 -7.53 -5.31 7.34
C ALA A 51 -6.63 -6.33 8.05
N MET A 52 -6.69 -7.60 7.64
CA MET A 52 -5.83 -8.66 8.15
C MET A 52 -4.36 -8.40 7.83
N THR A 53 -4.05 -7.87 6.65
CA THR A 53 -2.69 -7.53 6.24
C THR A 53 -2.11 -6.42 7.12
N TYR A 54 -2.86 -5.35 7.39
CA TYR A 54 -2.42 -4.31 8.31
C TYR A 54 -2.14 -4.85 9.71
N TRP A 55 -2.96 -5.78 10.20
CA TRP A 55 -2.75 -6.44 11.48
C TRP A 55 -1.50 -7.32 11.45
N PHE A 56 -1.31 -8.12 10.40
CA PHE A 56 -0.13 -8.96 10.23
C PHE A 56 1.17 -8.13 10.23
N LEU A 57 1.14 -6.96 9.59
CA LEU A 57 2.27 -6.04 9.53
C LEU A 57 2.70 -5.47 10.90
N THR A 58 1.88 -5.61 11.94
CA THR A 58 2.23 -5.20 13.31
C THR A 58 2.78 -6.34 14.18
N THR A 59 2.99 -7.54 13.62
CA THR A 59 3.35 -8.75 14.39
C THR A 59 4.73 -9.30 14.04
N GLY A 60 5.41 -9.91 15.02
CA GLY A 60 6.70 -10.57 14.81
C GLY A 60 7.75 -9.61 14.25
N THR A 61 8.42 -10.02 13.17
CA THR A 61 9.40 -9.21 12.45
C THR A 61 8.76 -8.27 11.42
N MET A 62 7.45 -8.35 11.13
CA MET A 62 6.83 -7.52 10.10
C MET A 62 6.91 -6.00 10.29
N PRO A 63 6.95 -5.45 11.52
CA PRO A 63 7.19 -4.02 11.72
C PRO A 63 8.50 -3.52 11.11
N PHE A 64 9.52 -4.39 11.03
CA PHE A 64 10.76 -4.11 10.32
C PHE A 64 10.48 -3.79 8.86
N TYR A 65 9.82 -4.70 8.14
CA TYR A 65 9.48 -4.51 6.73
C TYR A 65 8.60 -3.27 6.54
N ALA A 66 7.60 -3.08 7.40
CA ALA A 66 6.73 -1.91 7.35
C ALA A 66 7.52 -0.59 7.46
N ALA A 67 8.56 -0.52 8.27
CA ALA A 67 9.40 0.68 8.43
C ALA A 67 10.21 1.02 7.16
N ILE A 68 10.49 0.04 6.30
CA ILE A 68 11.23 0.26 5.03
C ILE A 68 10.42 1.18 4.10
N TRP A 69 9.10 0.97 4.00
CA TRP A 69 8.21 1.75 3.10
C TRP A 69 7.36 2.81 3.79
N SER A 70 7.14 2.74 5.10
CA SER A 70 6.33 3.69 5.86
C SER A 70 7.20 4.61 6.72
N LEU A 71 7.07 5.93 6.49
CA LEU A 71 7.75 6.95 7.30
C LEU A 71 7.30 6.96 8.76
N GLN A 72 6.09 6.47 9.04
CA GLN A 72 5.54 6.37 10.40
C GLN A 72 5.62 4.94 10.94
N GLY A 73 6.34 4.04 10.26
CA GLY A 73 6.35 2.61 10.54
C GLY A 73 4.93 2.05 10.56
N THR A 74 4.58 1.35 11.64
CA THR A 74 3.26 0.75 11.86
C THR A 74 2.30 1.64 12.64
N THR A 75 2.64 2.91 12.86
CA THR A 75 1.80 3.86 13.59
C THR A 75 0.42 3.94 12.91
N ASN A 76 -0.65 3.79 13.71
CA ASN A 76 -2.05 3.74 13.28
C ASN A 76 -2.48 2.52 12.41
N TYR A 77 -1.62 1.51 12.18
CA TYR A 77 -2.00 0.35 11.36
C TYR A 77 -3.18 -0.43 11.95
N HIS A 78 -3.28 -0.55 13.28
CA HIS A 78 -4.46 -1.13 13.93
C HIS A 78 -5.74 -0.32 13.66
N PHE A 79 -5.65 1.00 13.65
CA PHE A 79 -6.79 1.86 13.34
C PHE A 79 -7.24 1.67 11.87
N TYR A 80 -6.29 1.67 10.93
CA TYR A 80 -6.59 1.41 9.50
C TYR A 80 -7.22 0.03 9.30
N SER A 81 -6.66 -0.99 9.97
CA SER A 81 -7.19 -2.36 9.98
C SER A 81 -8.66 -2.40 10.43
N VAL A 82 -8.98 -1.78 11.57
CA VAL A 82 -10.34 -1.75 12.10
C VAL A 82 -11.32 -1.08 11.13
N VAL A 83 -10.96 0.08 10.57
CA VAL A 83 -11.88 0.81 9.69
C VAL A 83 -12.11 0.07 8.37
N PHE A 84 -11.07 -0.44 7.70
CA PHE A 84 -11.25 -1.26 6.50
C PHE A 84 -12.04 -2.54 6.81
N GLY A 85 -11.81 -3.16 7.98
CA GLY A 85 -12.56 -4.32 8.44
C GLY A 85 -14.05 -4.02 8.65
N ILE A 86 -14.40 -2.84 9.19
CA ILE A 86 -15.79 -2.39 9.33
C ILE A 86 -16.46 -2.25 7.96
N VAL A 87 -15.82 -1.59 7.00
CA VAL A 87 -16.37 -1.42 5.65
C VAL A 87 -16.51 -2.78 4.95
N GLY A 88 -15.51 -3.67 5.06
CA GLY A 88 -15.59 -5.03 4.54
C GLY A 88 -16.74 -5.84 5.15
N ALA A 89 -16.95 -5.72 6.47
CA ALA A 89 -18.08 -6.35 7.17
C ALA A 89 -19.44 -5.80 6.69
N MET A 90 -19.53 -4.49 6.40
CA MET A 90 -20.75 -3.90 5.83
C MET A 90 -21.13 -4.54 4.49
N HIS A 91 -20.16 -4.78 3.61
CA HIS A 91 -20.38 -5.52 2.36
C HIS A 91 -20.87 -6.95 2.63
N GLY A 92 -20.23 -7.69 3.54
CA GLY A 92 -20.64 -9.05 3.92
C GLY A 92 -22.06 -9.12 4.49
N ILE A 93 -22.43 -8.16 5.35
CA ILE A 93 -23.80 -8.05 5.89
C ILE A 93 -24.80 -7.80 4.76
N ARG A 94 -24.47 -6.97 3.76
CA ARG A 94 -25.36 -6.74 2.60
C ARG A 94 -25.57 -8.01 1.77
N VAL A 95 -24.52 -8.76 1.49
CA VAL A 95 -24.63 -10.07 0.81
C VAL A 95 -25.58 -10.99 1.58
N LEU A 96 -25.39 -11.12 2.91
CA LEU A 96 -26.23 -11.96 3.75
C LEU A 96 -27.71 -11.53 3.72
N LEU A 97 -27.98 -10.22 3.80
CA LEU A 97 -29.34 -9.68 3.74
C LEU A 97 -30.01 -9.96 2.39
N ILE A 98 -29.31 -9.77 1.27
CA ILE A 98 -29.82 -10.05 -0.08
C ILE A 98 -30.13 -11.55 -0.24
N LEU A 99 -29.25 -12.43 0.24
CA LEU A 99 -29.45 -13.88 0.20
C LEU A 99 -30.66 -14.30 1.05
N ILE A 100 -30.76 -13.82 2.29
CA ILE A 100 -31.90 -14.12 3.18
C ILE A 100 -33.21 -13.63 2.57
N ALA A 101 -33.23 -12.41 2.03
CA ALA A 101 -34.42 -11.85 1.39
C ALA A 101 -34.84 -12.69 0.18
N SER A 102 -33.88 -13.14 -0.64
CA SER A 102 -34.13 -13.99 -1.82
C SER A 102 -34.67 -15.37 -1.45
N ILE A 103 -34.11 -15.99 -0.41
CA ILE A 103 -34.60 -17.27 0.11
C ILE A 103 -36.03 -17.13 0.65
N ARG A 104 -36.30 -16.09 1.46
CA ARG A 104 -37.63 -15.84 2.04
C ARG A 104 -38.68 -15.57 0.98
N ALA A 105 -38.33 -14.77 -0.03
CA ALA A 105 -39.22 -14.44 -1.14
C ALA A 105 -39.35 -15.59 -2.16
N ARG A 106 -38.54 -16.65 -2.04
CA ARG A 106 -38.43 -17.76 -3.02
C ARG A 106 -38.19 -17.28 -4.46
N ARG A 107 -37.57 -16.11 -4.60
CA ARG A 107 -37.20 -15.47 -5.86
C ARG A 107 -36.04 -14.53 -5.60
N LEU A 108 -35.21 -14.29 -6.61
CA LEU A 108 -34.14 -13.31 -6.51
C LEU A 108 -34.73 -11.92 -6.18
N THR A 109 -34.28 -11.32 -5.08
CA THR A 109 -34.64 -9.94 -4.70
C THR A 109 -33.40 -9.22 -4.20
N LEU A 110 -33.16 -8.02 -4.74
CA LEU A 110 -32.14 -7.09 -4.25
C LEU A 110 -32.65 -6.23 -3.09
N ARG A 111 -33.98 -6.13 -2.94
CA ARG A 111 -34.61 -5.41 -1.84
C ARG A 111 -34.81 -6.36 -0.67
N SER A 112 -34.21 -6.00 0.45
CA SER A 112 -34.70 -6.44 1.75
C SER A 112 -35.92 -5.57 2.06
N ASP A 113 -37.12 -6.16 2.06
CA ASP A 113 -38.28 -5.53 2.70
C ASP A 113 -38.01 -5.47 4.21
N SER A 114 -37.20 -4.51 4.64
CA SER A 114 -36.85 -4.32 6.05
C SER A 114 -37.46 -3.03 6.58
N GLY A 115 -38.72 -3.16 6.99
CA GLY A 115 -39.15 -2.64 8.30
C GLY A 115 -38.71 -3.55 9.47
N ILE A 116 -37.77 -4.50 9.24
CA ILE A 116 -37.39 -5.52 10.23
C ILE A 116 -35.87 -5.62 10.34
N ILE A 117 -35.27 -4.60 10.97
CA ILE A 117 -34.18 -4.83 11.92
C ILE A 117 -34.74 -4.41 13.28
N PRO A 118 -35.60 -5.22 13.92
CA PRO A 118 -35.35 -5.50 15.34
C PRO A 118 -35.76 -6.91 15.82
N GLY A 119 -35.94 -7.92 14.96
CA GLY A 119 -36.47 -9.22 15.40
C GLY A 119 -35.45 -10.25 15.90
N PHE A 120 -34.23 -10.26 15.37
CA PHE A 120 -33.34 -11.42 15.51
C PHE A 120 -32.37 -11.37 16.70
N VAL A 121 -32.25 -10.22 17.38
CA VAL A 121 -31.41 -10.09 18.59
C VAL A 121 -32.25 -10.07 19.88
N SER A 122 -33.56 -9.80 19.79
CA SER A 122 -34.43 -9.74 20.99
C SER A 122 -34.95 -11.10 21.44
N ASN A 123 -35.12 -12.08 20.54
CA ASN A 123 -35.81 -13.34 20.87
C ASN A 123 -34.91 -14.45 21.40
N ARG A 124 -33.61 -14.22 21.60
CA ARG A 124 -32.70 -15.22 22.18
C ARG A 124 -32.41 -15.05 23.69
N PHE A 125 -33.06 -14.09 24.34
CA PHE A 125 -32.95 -13.85 25.80
C PHE A 125 -34.28 -13.97 26.56
N GLN A 126 -35.29 -14.63 26.01
CA GLN A 126 -36.49 -15.02 26.76
C GLN A 126 -36.62 -16.55 26.79
N SER A 127 -35.73 -17.17 27.56
CA SER A 127 -35.90 -18.54 28.00
C SER A 127 -35.11 -18.70 29.30
N SER A 128 -35.70 -18.22 30.40
CA SER A 128 -35.78 -18.95 31.68
C SER A 128 -36.07 -18.02 32.85
N HIS A 129 -37.04 -18.44 33.65
CA HIS A 129 -37.28 -18.12 35.07
C HIS A 129 -38.04 -16.86 35.51
N LEU A 130 -39.06 -17.19 36.31
CA LEU A 130 -39.88 -16.44 37.25
C LEU A 130 -39.19 -15.27 37.98
N GLY A 131 -39.96 -14.18 38.16
CA GLY A 131 -40.10 -13.52 39.46
C GLY A 131 -39.18 -12.33 39.79
N ARG A 132 -39.82 -11.15 39.90
CA ARG A 132 -39.52 -9.97 40.74
C ARG A 132 -38.42 -8.96 40.37
N SER A 133 -38.92 -7.72 40.33
CA SER A 133 -38.41 -6.41 40.77
C SER A 133 -37.39 -5.64 39.92
N ALA A 134 -37.70 -4.36 39.78
CA ALA A 134 -37.00 -3.32 39.06
C ALA A 134 -35.73 -2.84 39.78
N GLN A 135 -34.66 -2.61 39.03
CA GLN A 135 -33.89 -1.35 38.93
C GLN A 135 -32.65 -1.57 38.04
N ASP A 136 -32.25 -0.51 37.36
CA ASP A 136 -31.04 -0.31 36.55
C ASP A 136 -30.91 -1.05 35.20
N SER A 137 -31.36 -0.37 34.14
CA SER A 137 -30.93 -0.64 32.75
C SER A 137 -29.77 0.29 32.38
N PRO A 138 -28.66 -0.20 31.80
CA PRO A 138 -27.63 0.67 31.24
C PRO A 138 -28.14 1.36 29.95
N PRO A 139 -27.59 2.51 29.54
CA PRO A 139 -28.09 3.25 28.40
C PRO A 139 -27.86 2.47 27.10
N ARG A 140 -28.92 2.40 26.27
CA ARG A 140 -28.94 1.72 24.97
C ARG A 140 -28.09 2.45 23.93
N LEU A 141 -26.78 2.21 23.94
CA LEU A 141 -25.85 2.69 22.91
C LEU A 141 -26.25 2.22 21.49
N SER A 142 -26.94 1.08 21.38
CA SER A 142 -27.40 0.50 20.10
C SER A 142 -28.52 1.30 19.43
N GLY A 143 -29.41 1.94 20.21
CA GLY A 143 -30.54 2.70 19.67
C GLY A 143 -30.09 3.96 18.92
N THR A 144 -29.09 4.66 19.46
CA THR A 144 -28.56 5.90 18.86
C THR A 144 -27.82 5.64 17.56
N LEU A 145 -27.06 4.54 17.48
CA LEU A 145 -26.36 4.14 16.26
C LEU A 145 -27.33 3.69 15.16
N ILE A 146 -28.43 3.01 15.51
CA ILE A 146 -29.47 2.61 14.56
C ILE A 146 -30.23 3.83 14.03
N HIS A 147 -30.56 4.79 14.90
CA HIS A 147 -31.20 6.04 14.47
C HIS A 147 -30.29 6.88 13.59
N ALA A 148 -29.00 7.03 13.95
CA ALA A 148 -28.02 7.71 13.12
C ALA A 148 -27.86 7.02 11.74
N TRP A 149 -27.77 5.69 11.72
CA TRP A 149 -27.70 4.91 10.49
C TRP A 149 -28.92 5.11 9.59
N ASN A 150 -30.13 5.05 10.15
CA ASN A 150 -31.36 5.21 9.38
C ASN A 150 -31.55 6.65 8.87
N SER A 151 -31.15 7.67 9.63
CA SER A 151 -31.18 9.08 9.18
C SER A 151 -30.23 9.35 8.02
N VAL A 152 -29.13 8.59 7.93
CA VAL A 152 -28.10 8.78 6.90
C VAL A 152 -28.36 7.91 5.66
N PHE A 153 -28.74 6.63 5.84
CA PHE A 153 -28.77 5.62 4.77
C PHE A 153 -30.16 5.04 4.43
N SER A 154 -31.26 5.56 5.01
CA SER A 154 -32.61 5.17 4.55
C SER A 154 -32.92 5.77 3.18
N ARG A 155 -33.96 5.27 2.48
CA ARG A 155 -34.41 5.80 1.17
C ARG A 155 -34.69 7.31 1.19
N GLN A 156 -35.15 7.85 2.33
CA GLN A 156 -35.41 9.27 2.56
C GLN A 156 -34.31 9.97 3.36
N GLY A 157 -33.28 9.25 3.80
CA GLY A 157 -32.14 9.79 4.54
C GLY A 157 -31.22 10.64 3.66
N LEU A 158 -30.17 11.21 4.25
CA LEU A 158 -29.28 12.16 3.54
C LEU A 158 -28.70 11.59 2.23
N PHE A 159 -28.28 10.33 2.24
CA PHE A 159 -27.78 9.60 1.05
C PHE A 159 -28.86 8.76 0.36
N GLY A 160 -30.11 8.89 0.78
CA GLY A 160 -31.25 8.16 0.25
C GLY A 160 -31.64 8.60 -1.15
N VAL A 161 -32.09 7.64 -1.97
CA VAL A 161 -32.46 7.83 -3.38
C VAL A 161 -33.66 8.78 -3.56
N GLU A 162 -34.48 8.91 -2.53
CA GLU A 162 -35.69 9.75 -2.47
C GLU A 162 -35.45 11.06 -1.69
N SER A 163 -34.20 11.38 -1.33
CA SER A 163 -33.83 12.64 -0.68
C SER A 163 -34.08 13.85 -1.57
N GLU A 164 -34.63 14.94 -1.01
CA GLU A 164 -34.76 16.23 -1.69
C GLU A 164 -33.40 16.81 -2.11
N HIS A 165 -32.31 16.39 -1.45
CA HIS A 165 -30.94 16.81 -1.72
C HIS A 165 -30.12 15.80 -2.52
N PHE A 166 -30.72 14.69 -3.00
CA PHE A 166 -30.02 13.58 -3.65
C PHE A 166 -29.03 14.03 -4.72
N SER A 167 -29.43 14.93 -5.62
CA SER A 167 -28.54 15.37 -6.71
C SER A 167 -27.35 16.21 -6.24
N THR A 168 -27.49 16.98 -5.17
CA THR A 168 -26.39 17.78 -4.59
C THR A 168 -25.43 16.87 -3.84
N VAL A 169 -25.96 15.94 -3.04
CA VAL A 169 -25.18 14.94 -2.29
C VAL A 169 -24.44 14.00 -3.24
N PHE A 170 -25.09 13.56 -4.32
CA PHE A 170 -24.48 12.77 -5.38
C PHE A 170 -23.33 13.53 -6.06
N SER A 171 -23.56 14.77 -6.49
CA SER A 171 -22.52 15.57 -7.14
C SER A 171 -21.31 15.81 -6.22
N LEU A 172 -21.56 16.05 -4.93
CA LEU A 172 -20.48 16.21 -3.94
C LEU A 172 -19.68 14.91 -3.76
N ARG A 173 -20.37 13.76 -3.69
CA ARG A 173 -19.74 12.44 -3.59
C ARG A 173 -18.83 12.18 -4.80
N GLU A 174 -19.33 12.38 -6.02
CA GLU A 174 -18.57 12.16 -7.24
C GLU A 174 -17.32 13.06 -7.30
N VAL A 175 -17.44 14.32 -6.87
CA VAL A 175 -16.28 15.23 -6.78
C VAL A 175 -15.27 14.74 -5.74
N LEU A 176 -15.72 14.30 -4.56
CA LEU A 176 -14.83 13.78 -3.51
C LEU A 176 -14.11 12.50 -3.95
N GLU A 177 -14.81 11.61 -4.64
CA GLU A 177 -14.25 10.39 -5.20
C GLU A 177 -13.24 10.69 -6.30
N ALA A 178 -13.61 11.50 -7.29
CA ALA A 178 -12.70 11.90 -8.36
C ALA A 178 -11.46 12.61 -7.81
N SER A 179 -11.61 13.46 -6.79
CA SER A 179 -10.49 14.10 -6.08
C SER A 179 -9.57 13.07 -5.41
N SER A 180 -10.16 12.11 -4.71
CA SER A 180 -9.43 11.05 -4.00
C SER A 180 -8.67 10.15 -4.98
N GLN A 181 -9.32 9.73 -6.06
CA GLN A 181 -8.72 8.94 -7.12
C GLN A 181 -7.64 9.72 -7.88
N THR A 182 -7.86 11.02 -8.14
CA THR A 182 -6.84 11.91 -8.74
C THR A 182 -5.60 11.99 -7.85
N TYR A 183 -5.75 12.09 -6.54
CA TYR A 183 -4.63 12.05 -5.61
C TYR A 183 -3.89 10.70 -5.64
N GLN A 184 -4.62 9.58 -5.69
CA GLN A 184 -3.98 8.26 -5.83
C GLN A 184 -3.24 8.11 -7.17
N ALA A 185 -3.79 8.63 -8.27
CA ALA A 185 -3.13 8.64 -9.58
C ALA A 185 -1.88 9.54 -9.59
N TYR A 186 -1.97 10.73 -8.97
CA TYR A 186 -0.82 11.61 -8.76
C TYR A 186 0.27 10.90 -7.95
N ARG A 187 -0.09 10.25 -6.85
CA ARG A 187 0.86 9.47 -6.04
C ARG A 187 1.49 8.33 -6.82
N ALA A 188 0.71 7.60 -7.61
CA ALA A 188 1.23 6.56 -8.48
C ALA A 188 2.24 7.13 -9.50
N SER A 189 2.05 8.37 -9.96
CA SER A 189 2.98 9.04 -10.89
C SER A 189 4.38 9.23 -10.29
N SER A 190 4.46 9.46 -8.98
CA SER A 190 5.73 9.65 -8.25
C SER A 190 6.30 8.37 -7.64
N LEU A 191 5.51 7.32 -7.45
CA LEU A 191 5.91 6.11 -6.70
C LEU A 191 5.92 4.84 -7.54
N LEU A 192 5.39 4.84 -8.77
CA LEU A 192 5.27 3.63 -9.58
C LEU A 192 6.19 3.71 -10.80
N PRO A 193 7.35 3.01 -10.80
CA PRO A 193 8.25 2.99 -11.95
C PRO A 193 7.61 2.36 -13.20
N ARG A 194 6.63 1.46 -13.00
CA ARG A 194 5.91 0.74 -14.06
C ARG A 194 4.96 1.69 -14.82
N ALA A 195 5.42 2.16 -15.99
CA ALA A 195 4.68 3.09 -16.85
C ALA A 195 3.28 2.58 -17.23
N GLU A 196 3.18 1.29 -17.58
CA GLU A 196 1.94 0.66 -18.00
C GLU A 196 0.87 0.73 -16.91
N LEU A 197 1.22 0.42 -15.67
CA LEU A 197 0.29 0.50 -14.54
C LEU A 197 -0.11 1.94 -14.24
N ASN A 198 0.84 2.88 -14.37
CA ASN A 198 0.52 4.30 -14.21
C ASN A 198 -0.50 4.77 -15.25
N ALA A 199 -0.32 4.37 -16.51
CA ALA A 199 -1.26 4.66 -17.60
C ALA A 199 -2.63 3.99 -17.39
N ILE A 200 -2.67 2.76 -16.87
CA ILE A 200 -3.93 2.08 -16.52
C ILE A 200 -4.69 2.85 -15.44
N ILE A 201 -4.02 3.28 -14.36
CA ILE A 201 -4.64 4.06 -13.28
C ILE A 201 -5.25 5.35 -13.82
N VAL A 202 -4.49 6.09 -14.64
CA VAL A 202 -4.95 7.32 -15.28
C VAL A 202 -6.11 7.05 -16.24
N GLY A 203 -6.00 6.00 -17.05
CA GLY A 203 -7.05 5.59 -17.99
C GLY A 203 -8.36 5.24 -17.28
N LEU A 204 -8.31 4.53 -16.15
CA LEU A 204 -9.47 4.25 -15.31
C LEU A 204 -10.12 5.55 -14.79
N LEU A 205 -9.33 6.44 -14.19
CA LEU A 205 -9.82 7.73 -13.67
C LEU A 205 -10.49 8.59 -14.77
N VAL A 206 -9.84 8.72 -15.91
CA VAL A 206 -10.37 9.49 -17.06
C VAL A 206 -11.64 8.84 -17.60
N THR A 207 -11.65 7.51 -17.70
CA THR A 207 -12.84 6.76 -18.12
C THR A 207 -13.99 7.06 -17.16
N ASN A 208 -13.77 7.06 -15.85
CA ASN A 208 -14.82 7.40 -14.87
C ASN A 208 -15.38 8.81 -15.09
N CYS A 209 -14.51 9.81 -15.25
CA CYS A 209 -14.93 11.18 -15.50
C CYS A 209 -15.78 11.32 -16.77
N TRP A 210 -15.31 10.74 -17.89
CA TRP A 210 -15.97 10.91 -19.18
C TRP A 210 -17.21 10.04 -19.35
N THR A 211 -17.26 8.84 -18.75
CA THR A 211 -18.49 8.03 -18.72
C THR A 211 -19.56 8.74 -17.90
N THR A 212 -19.23 9.32 -16.75
CA THR A 212 -20.18 10.11 -15.95
C THR A 212 -20.75 11.29 -16.74
N ALA A 213 -19.90 12.04 -17.45
CA ALA A 213 -20.34 13.13 -18.32
C ALA A 213 -21.21 12.65 -19.50
N ALA A 214 -20.81 11.58 -20.18
CA ALA A 214 -21.53 11.03 -21.33
C ALA A 214 -22.90 10.50 -20.92
N ILE A 215 -22.99 9.75 -19.81
CA ILE A 215 -24.25 9.20 -19.31
C ILE A 215 -25.22 10.32 -18.94
N GLN A 216 -24.76 11.35 -18.23
CA GLN A 216 -25.57 12.53 -17.90
C GLN A 216 -26.08 13.25 -19.15
N PHE A 217 -25.29 13.29 -20.24
CA PHE A 217 -25.71 13.91 -21.49
C PHE A 217 -26.76 13.07 -22.25
N PHE A 218 -26.47 11.79 -22.48
CA PHE A 218 -27.28 10.91 -23.31
C PHE A 218 -28.56 10.44 -22.60
N LEU A 219 -28.51 10.18 -21.29
CA LEU A 219 -29.63 9.63 -20.52
C LEU A 219 -30.44 10.67 -19.75
N ARG A 220 -30.20 11.97 -19.97
CA ARG A 220 -30.93 13.09 -19.32
C ARG A 220 -32.46 13.02 -19.37
N ARG A 221 -33.02 12.27 -20.34
CA ARG A 221 -34.47 12.08 -20.53
C ARG A 221 -35.03 10.88 -19.77
N ALA A 222 -34.18 10.04 -19.19
CA ALA A 222 -34.51 8.80 -18.50
C ALA A 222 -33.79 8.74 -17.13
N PRO A 223 -34.24 9.52 -16.13
CA PRO A 223 -33.49 9.75 -14.89
C PRO A 223 -33.26 8.49 -14.05
N ALA A 224 -34.15 7.49 -14.11
CA ALA A 224 -33.94 6.22 -13.42
C ALA A 224 -32.82 5.38 -14.08
N LEU A 225 -32.81 5.33 -15.41
CA LEU A 225 -31.78 4.62 -16.17
C LEU A 225 -30.42 5.33 -16.06
N GLU A 226 -30.41 6.66 -16.16
CA GLU A 226 -29.22 7.49 -15.94
C GLU A 226 -28.55 7.13 -14.61
N ARG A 227 -29.29 7.18 -13.49
CA ARG A 227 -28.73 6.89 -12.16
C ARG A 227 -28.19 5.47 -12.03
N VAL A 228 -28.94 4.47 -12.50
CA VAL A 228 -28.49 3.07 -12.43
C VAL A 228 -27.21 2.87 -13.23
N VAL A 229 -27.14 3.38 -14.46
CA VAL A 229 -25.98 3.21 -15.33
C VAL A 229 -24.77 3.96 -14.79
N THR A 230 -24.90 5.23 -14.37
CA THR A 230 -23.81 6.01 -13.78
C THR A 230 -23.24 5.32 -12.54
N LEU A 231 -24.08 4.96 -11.57
CA LEU A 231 -23.62 4.34 -10.33
C LEU A 231 -22.97 2.96 -10.56
N THR A 232 -23.47 2.19 -11.52
CA THR A 232 -22.89 0.88 -11.84
C THR A 232 -21.51 1.03 -12.48
N TYR A 233 -21.36 1.96 -13.43
CA TYR A 233 -20.07 2.22 -14.08
C TYR A 233 -19.06 2.82 -13.10
N ASP A 234 -19.47 3.82 -12.30
CA ASP A 234 -18.64 4.42 -11.26
C ASP A 234 -18.11 3.34 -10.30
N ALA A 235 -18.99 2.53 -9.72
CA ALA A 235 -18.59 1.42 -8.84
C ALA A 235 -17.64 0.43 -9.52
N THR A 236 -17.84 0.15 -10.81
CA THR A 236 -16.98 -0.77 -11.58
C THR A 236 -15.58 -0.21 -11.78
N ILE A 237 -15.48 1.04 -12.22
CA ILE A 237 -14.18 1.68 -12.46
C ILE A 237 -13.43 1.90 -11.14
N SER A 238 -14.14 2.32 -10.09
CA SER A 238 -13.57 2.48 -8.75
C SER A 238 -13.08 1.16 -8.17
N PHE A 239 -13.82 0.05 -8.35
CA PHE A 239 -13.36 -1.29 -7.98
C PHE A 239 -12.07 -1.68 -8.71
N CYS A 240 -12.02 -1.46 -10.03
CA CYS A 240 -10.81 -1.74 -10.81
C CYS A 240 -9.60 -0.92 -10.31
N MET A 241 -9.79 0.37 -10.03
CA MET A 241 -8.71 1.26 -9.62
C MET A 241 -8.24 1.00 -8.18
N MET A 242 -9.16 0.72 -7.26
CA MET A 242 -8.87 0.68 -5.83
C MET A 242 -8.68 -0.73 -5.26
N GLU A 243 -9.02 -1.77 -6.03
CA GLU A 243 -8.85 -3.16 -5.62
C GLU A 243 -8.00 -3.94 -6.63
N VAL A 244 -8.40 -3.95 -7.91
CA VAL A 244 -7.70 -4.77 -8.92
C VAL A 244 -6.26 -4.31 -9.13
N VAL A 245 -6.02 -3.00 -9.30
CA VAL A 245 -4.66 -2.48 -9.49
C VAL A 245 -3.77 -2.74 -8.27
N PRO A 246 -4.17 -2.41 -7.02
CA PRO A 246 -3.38 -2.79 -5.85
C PRO A 246 -3.11 -4.29 -5.73
N LEU A 247 -4.06 -5.16 -6.11
CA LEU A 247 -3.83 -6.61 -6.13
C LEU A 247 -2.79 -7.02 -7.19
N ILE A 248 -2.81 -6.43 -8.38
CA ILE A 248 -1.80 -6.68 -9.43
C ILE A 248 -0.39 -6.35 -8.92
N ILE A 249 -0.27 -5.33 -8.07
CA ILE A 249 1.00 -4.91 -7.47
C ILE A 249 1.36 -5.81 -6.27
N PHE A 250 0.41 -6.11 -5.38
CA PHE A 250 0.69 -6.76 -4.10
C PHE A 250 0.84 -8.29 -4.18
N VAL A 251 0.07 -8.96 -5.04
CA VAL A 251 0.05 -10.43 -5.15
C VAL A 251 1.44 -11.03 -5.45
N PRO A 252 2.26 -10.46 -6.36
CA PRO A 252 3.62 -10.94 -6.59
C PRO A 252 4.48 -10.98 -5.31
N TYR A 253 4.36 -9.98 -4.43
CA TYR A 253 5.08 -9.96 -3.16
C TYR A 253 4.61 -11.05 -2.20
N VAL A 254 3.30 -11.27 -2.10
CA VAL A 254 2.74 -12.35 -1.27
C VAL A 254 3.21 -13.72 -1.77
N GLN A 255 3.24 -13.93 -3.09
CA GLN A 255 3.73 -15.18 -3.68
C GLN A 255 5.23 -15.40 -3.44
N ALA A 256 6.00 -14.32 -3.40
CA ALA A 256 7.44 -14.31 -3.12
C ALA A 256 7.78 -14.29 -1.62
N PHE A 257 6.80 -14.31 -0.70
CA PHE A 257 7.03 -14.24 0.74
C PHE A 257 6.68 -15.56 1.45
N HIS A 258 7.54 -16.01 2.37
CA HIS A 258 7.25 -17.10 3.29
C HIS A 258 6.58 -16.55 4.55
N ILE A 259 5.25 -16.70 4.64
CA ILE A 259 4.47 -16.19 5.78
C ILE A 259 4.90 -16.83 7.11
N GLU A 260 5.20 -18.13 7.12
CA GLU A 260 5.62 -18.87 8.32
C GLU A 260 6.97 -18.39 8.86
N TYR A 261 7.93 -18.14 7.96
CA TYR A 261 9.28 -17.71 8.31
C TYR A 261 9.44 -16.18 8.35
N GLN A 262 8.40 -15.43 7.99
CA GLN A 262 8.41 -13.96 7.90
C GLN A 262 9.61 -13.41 7.09
N ALA A 263 9.91 -14.06 5.96
CA ALA A 263 11.03 -13.71 5.10
C ALA A 263 10.68 -13.87 3.61
N PHE A 264 11.39 -13.14 2.74
CA PHE A 264 11.26 -13.34 1.30
C PHE A 264 11.92 -14.67 0.87
N LYS A 265 11.30 -15.34 -0.11
CA LYS A 265 11.80 -16.60 -0.70
C LYS A 265 13.12 -16.40 -1.43
N ASP A 266 13.19 -15.27 -2.14
CA ASP A 266 14.40 -14.83 -2.83
C ASP A 266 15.22 -13.97 -1.87
N THR A 267 16.36 -14.50 -1.43
CA THR A 267 17.28 -13.81 -0.54
C THR A 267 18.02 -12.66 -1.25
N GLU A 268 18.12 -12.68 -2.59
CA GLU A 268 18.77 -11.63 -3.39
C GLU A 268 17.91 -10.35 -3.50
N LEU A 269 16.60 -10.44 -3.25
CA LEU A 269 15.69 -9.30 -3.39
C LEU A 269 16.12 -8.09 -2.55
N MET A 270 16.59 -8.34 -1.32
CA MET A 270 17.02 -7.28 -0.37
C MET A 270 18.40 -6.67 -0.72
N TYR A 271 19.13 -7.28 -1.65
CA TYR A 271 20.41 -6.80 -2.14
C TYR A 271 20.33 -6.17 -3.53
N ASN A 272 19.31 -6.51 -4.32
CA ASN A 272 19.10 -5.94 -5.64
C ASN A 272 18.59 -4.49 -5.55
N PRO A 273 19.35 -3.46 -5.99
CA PRO A 273 18.94 -2.06 -5.83
C PRO A 273 17.59 -1.73 -6.49
N VAL A 274 17.33 -2.27 -7.68
CA VAL A 274 16.06 -2.08 -8.39
C VAL A 274 14.93 -2.87 -7.72
N GLY A 275 15.23 -4.08 -7.25
CA GLY A 275 14.29 -4.93 -6.51
C GLY A 275 13.79 -4.24 -5.24
N VAL A 276 14.71 -3.77 -4.39
CA VAL A 276 14.39 -3.01 -3.17
C VAL A 276 13.64 -1.72 -3.50
N THR A 277 14.08 -0.98 -4.52
CA THR A 277 13.40 0.26 -4.93
C THR A 277 11.93 -0.01 -5.30
N LYS A 278 11.67 -1.04 -6.11
CA LYS A 278 10.29 -1.44 -6.48
C LYS A 278 9.49 -1.86 -5.26
N LEU A 279 10.04 -2.75 -4.43
CA LEU A 279 9.41 -3.22 -3.20
C LEU A 279 8.97 -2.03 -2.34
N VAL A 280 9.87 -1.09 -2.07
CA VAL A 280 9.59 0.06 -1.20
C VAL A 280 8.53 0.97 -1.79
N LEU A 281 8.70 1.42 -3.04
CA LEU A 281 7.84 2.45 -3.59
C LEU A 281 6.43 1.92 -3.89
N GLU A 282 6.33 0.68 -4.38
CA GLU A 282 5.06 0.03 -4.65
C GLU A 282 4.28 -0.25 -3.35
N ASN A 283 4.95 -0.73 -2.30
CA ASN A 283 4.29 -0.91 -0.99
C ASN A 283 3.95 0.43 -0.33
N ARG A 284 4.76 1.48 -0.53
CA ARG A 284 4.41 2.84 -0.10
C ARG A 284 3.16 3.35 -0.81
N LEU A 285 2.96 3.00 -2.09
CA LEU A 285 1.74 3.32 -2.84
C LEU A 285 0.51 2.59 -2.29
N ILE A 286 0.60 1.28 -2.11
CA ILE A 286 -0.50 0.41 -1.65
C ILE A 286 -0.90 0.74 -0.20
N PHE A 287 0.08 0.79 0.70
CA PHE A 287 -0.18 1.04 2.11
C PHE A 287 -0.42 2.52 2.39
N VAL A 288 -0.93 2.79 3.58
CA VAL A 288 -1.37 4.11 3.99
C VAL A 288 -0.16 4.86 4.52
N ALA A 289 0.17 5.97 3.89
CA ALA A 289 1.30 6.80 4.30
C ALA A 289 0.96 7.79 5.43
N GLY A 290 -0.32 8.01 5.71
CA GLY A 290 -0.82 8.92 6.75
C GLY A 290 -2.33 9.11 6.67
N LEU A 291 -2.92 9.90 7.57
CA LEU A 291 -4.38 10.07 7.68
C LEU A 291 -5.05 10.67 6.43
N PHE A 292 -4.38 11.58 5.74
CA PHE A 292 -4.91 12.14 4.50
C PHE A 292 -4.99 11.08 3.39
N ASP A 293 -3.89 10.34 3.20
CA ASP A 293 -3.83 9.23 2.24
C ASP A 293 -4.85 8.14 2.58
N PHE A 294 -4.99 7.81 3.86
CA PHE A 294 -6.04 6.93 4.37
C PHE A 294 -7.43 7.39 3.92
N GLY A 295 -7.76 8.67 4.13
CA GLY A 295 -9.03 9.25 3.69
C GLY A 295 -9.27 9.06 2.19
N THR A 296 -8.26 9.35 1.36
CA THR A 296 -8.38 9.20 -0.11
C THR A 296 -8.47 7.75 -0.58
N LYS A 297 -8.00 6.77 0.21
CA LYS A 297 -8.23 5.35 -0.07
C LYS A 297 -9.60 4.88 0.42
N LEU A 298 -10.09 5.43 1.53
CA LEU A 298 -11.37 5.06 2.14
C LEU A 298 -12.58 5.64 1.39
N ILE A 299 -12.49 6.87 0.87
CA ILE A 299 -13.60 7.54 0.18
C ILE A 299 -14.13 6.71 -1.01
N PRO A 300 -13.30 6.25 -1.96
CA PRO A 300 -13.78 5.40 -3.05
C PRO A 300 -14.38 4.08 -2.56
N GLN A 301 -13.87 3.49 -1.48
CA GLN A 301 -14.39 2.24 -0.92
C GLN A 301 -15.82 2.42 -0.36
N LEU A 302 -16.04 3.51 0.37
CA LEU A 302 -17.38 3.90 0.82
C LEU A 302 -18.29 4.26 -0.36
N SER A 303 -17.73 4.86 -1.41
CA SER A 303 -18.45 5.19 -2.64
C SER A 303 -18.98 3.93 -3.32
N ILE A 304 -18.15 2.92 -3.56
CA ILE A 304 -18.54 1.63 -4.15
C ILE A 304 -19.69 1.00 -3.34
N PHE A 305 -19.57 0.97 -2.01
CA PHE A 305 -20.63 0.45 -1.13
C PHE A 305 -21.96 1.17 -1.36
N LEU A 306 -21.95 2.51 -1.38
CA LEU A 306 -23.15 3.33 -1.55
C LEU A 306 -23.76 3.15 -2.94
N ALA A 307 -22.95 3.12 -4.00
CA ALA A 307 -23.43 2.86 -5.34
C ALA A 307 -24.17 1.52 -5.44
N LEU A 308 -23.59 0.43 -4.94
CA LEU A 308 -24.20 -0.89 -5.01
C LEU A 308 -25.51 -0.98 -4.21
N VAL A 309 -25.57 -0.35 -3.03
CA VAL A 309 -26.80 -0.27 -2.23
C VAL A 309 -27.86 0.54 -2.97
N THR A 310 -27.52 1.71 -3.52
CA THR A 310 -28.45 2.55 -4.27
C THR A 310 -28.97 1.86 -5.53
N VAL A 311 -28.11 1.19 -6.30
CA VAL A 311 -28.52 0.43 -7.49
C VAL A 311 -29.48 -0.70 -7.10
N SER A 312 -29.21 -1.40 -5.99
CA SER A 312 -30.11 -2.45 -5.46
C SER A 312 -31.51 -1.92 -5.14
N GLU A 313 -31.63 -0.68 -4.67
CA GLU A 313 -32.91 -0.04 -4.40
C GLU A 313 -33.62 0.44 -5.67
N LEU A 314 -32.87 0.85 -6.70
CA LEU A 314 -33.40 1.36 -7.97
C LEU A 314 -33.92 0.27 -8.91
N LEU A 315 -33.44 -0.97 -8.78
CA LEU A 315 -33.82 -2.07 -9.67
C LEU A 315 -35.10 -2.78 -9.22
N GLY A 316 -36.01 -3.02 -10.18
CA GLY A 316 -37.22 -3.83 -10.04
C GLY A 316 -37.28 -4.97 -11.07
N SER A 317 -38.07 -5.99 -10.78
CA SER A 317 -38.37 -7.08 -11.73
C SER A 317 -39.82 -6.96 -12.19
N GLY A 318 -40.02 -6.74 -13.49
CA GLY A 318 -41.35 -6.57 -14.07
C GLY A 318 -41.44 -7.12 -15.50
N ASP A 319 -42.60 -7.68 -15.85
CA ASP A 319 -42.91 -8.01 -17.23
C ASP A 319 -43.21 -6.72 -18.00
N VAL A 320 -42.31 -6.34 -18.91
CA VAL A 320 -42.59 -5.25 -19.87
C VAL A 320 -43.68 -5.74 -20.81
N LYS A 321 -44.94 -5.52 -20.43
CA LYS A 321 -46.10 -5.73 -21.30
C LYS A 321 -46.09 -4.59 -22.34
N VAL A 322 -45.45 -4.83 -23.47
CA VAL A 322 -45.75 -4.07 -24.69
C VAL A 322 -47.19 -4.44 -25.04
N ILE A 323 -48.15 -3.57 -24.70
CA ILE A 323 -49.51 -3.67 -25.22
C ILE A 323 -49.37 -3.34 -26.72
N PRO A 324 -49.65 -4.28 -27.64
CA PRO A 324 -49.76 -3.92 -29.04
C PRO A 324 -50.99 -3.02 -29.15
N GLY A 325 -50.82 -1.78 -29.61
CA GLY A 325 -51.95 -0.93 -29.98
C GLY A 325 -52.72 -1.63 -31.11
N ALA A 326 -53.90 -2.18 -30.78
CA ALA A 326 -54.83 -2.71 -31.76
C ALA A 326 -55.87 -1.64 -32.10
N GLY A 327 -55.86 -1.23 -33.37
CA GLY A 327 -56.82 -0.30 -34.00
C GLY A 327 -56.37 1.16 -33.90
N GLY A 328 -56.15 1.93 -34.96
CA GLY A 328 -56.65 1.84 -36.33
C GLY A 328 -57.15 3.23 -36.72
N GLN A 329 -56.51 3.82 -37.72
CA GLN A 329 -56.96 4.95 -38.57
C GLN A 329 -57.05 6.38 -37.98
N SER A 330 -56.33 7.26 -38.70
CA SER A 330 -56.54 8.70 -38.92
C SER A 330 -57.88 9.29 -38.47
N ILE A 331 -57.86 10.44 -37.79
CA ILE A 331 -58.71 11.61 -38.09
C ILE A 331 -58.13 12.87 -37.43
N GLN A 332 -57.81 13.82 -38.29
CA GLN A 332 -57.86 15.29 -38.22
C GLN A 332 -57.83 16.02 -36.87
N SER A 333 -56.95 17.03 -36.87
CA SER A 333 -57.00 18.23 -36.05
C SER A 333 -58.40 18.85 -35.94
N LEU A 334 -58.89 19.05 -34.72
CA LEU A 334 -60.00 19.96 -34.43
C LEU A 334 -59.57 20.93 -33.34
N VAL A 335 -59.18 22.12 -33.81
CA VAL A 335 -59.11 23.36 -33.04
C VAL A 335 -60.53 23.72 -32.61
N VAL A 336 -60.75 23.93 -31.32
CA VAL A 336 -61.98 24.54 -30.80
C VAL A 336 -61.63 25.86 -30.12
N ARG A 337 -62.09 26.96 -30.74
CA ARG A 337 -62.18 28.30 -30.15
C ARG A 337 -63.26 28.32 -29.07
N PRO A 338 -63.10 29.04 -27.95
CA PRO A 338 -64.23 29.41 -27.11
C PRO A 338 -64.80 30.76 -27.57
N LYS A 339 -66.13 30.86 -27.66
CA LYS A 339 -66.86 32.13 -27.81
C LYS A 339 -67.96 32.20 -26.75
N ASP A 340 -67.80 33.22 -25.91
CA ASP A 340 -68.75 34.07 -25.18
C ASP A 340 -70.17 33.57 -24.88
N GLY A 341 -70.55 33.69 -23.60
CA GLY A 341 -71.92 33.57 -23.11
C GLY A 341 -72.05 34.08 -21.69
N ASN A 342 -72.60 35.29 -21.58
CA ASN A 342 -72.72 36.16 -20.41
C ASN A 342 -73.83 35.73 -19.42
N SER A 343 -73.59 35.81 -18.10
CA SER A 343 -74.63 36.12 -17.09
C SER A 343 -74.05 36.58 -15.74
N THR A 344 -74.47 37.79 -15.35
CA THR A 344 -74.44 38.49 -14.05
C THR A 344 -75.20 37.70 -12.97
N ALA A 345 -75.03 37.80 -11.65
CA ALA A 345 -74.40 38.68 -10.66
C ALA A 345 -74.04 37.77 -9.44
N GLU A 346 -73.13 38.06 -8.51
CA GLU A 346 -73.31 39.02 -7.41
C GLU A 346 -72.00 39.02 -6.56
N LYS A 347 -71.56 40.20 -6.10
CA LYS A 347 -70.40 40.40 -5.21
C LYS A 347 -70.85 40.42 -3.75
N PRO A 348 -69.95 40.06 -2.82
CA PRO A 348 -69.72 40.95 -1.67
C PRO A 348 -68.29 41.49 -1.63
N LYS A 349 -68.17 42.69 -1.07
CA LYS A 349 -66.96 43.50 -0.93
C LYS A 349 -66.24 43.24 0.40
N THR A 350 -64.92 43.41 0.35
CA THR A 350 -63.99 44.01 1.34
C THR A 350 -63.69 43.31 2.67
N ALA A 351 -62.41 42.97 2.84
CA ALA A 351 -61.58 43.46 3.95
C ALA A 351 -60.16 43.79 3.44
N LYS A 352 -59.62 44.93 3.87
CA LYS A 352 -58.31 45.48 3.49
C LYS A 352 -57.19 44.89 4.36
N ALA A 353 -56.03 44.72 3.71
CA ALA A 353 -54.64 44.92 4.16
C ALA A 353 -54.13 44.26 5.45
N VAL A 354 -53.12 43.40 5.29
CA VAL A 354 -51.79 43.61 5.91
C VAL A 354 -50.74 43.19 4.88
N ASP A 355 -50.03 44.17 4.33
CA ASP A 355 -48.72 43.96 3.70
C ASP A 355 -47.72 43.64 4.81
N SER A 356 -47.12 42.45 4.76
CA SER A 356 -45.83 42.18 5.38
C SER A 356 -44.87 41.78 4.26
N GLY A 357 -44.02 42.74 3.87
CA GLY A 357 -43.01 42.56 2.85
C GLY A 357 -42.11 41.36 3.18
N SER A 358 -42.10 40.38 2.28
CA SER A 358 -41.02 39.41 2.19
C SER A 358 -40.07 39.87 1.09
N SER A 359 -38.85 40.08 1.53
CA SER A 359 -37.68 40.49 0.78
C SER A 359 -37.53 39.70 -0.52
N GLU A 360 -37.56 40.40 -1.65
CA GLU A 360 -37.04 39.91 -2.93
C GLU A 360 -35.52 39.73 -2.82
N HIS A 361 -35.05 38.58 -2.32
CA HIS A 361 -33.63 38.16 -2.39
C HIS A 361 -33.56 36.66 -2.73
N GLY A 362 -34.13 36.26 -3.86
CA GLY A 362 -34.16 34.86 -4.32
C GLY A 362 -33.96 34.62 -5.81
N GLY A 363 -33.55 35.64 -6.58
CA GLY A 363 -33.37 35.51 -8.04
C GLY A 363 -32.14 34.72 -8.49
N GLY A 364 -31.09 34.64 -7.65
CA GLY A 364 -29.83 33.98 -8.01
C GLY A 364 -29.85 32.45 -7.94
N LEU A 365 -30.57 31.86 -6.99
CA LEU A 365 -30.59 30.40 -6.78
C LEU A 365 -31.44 29.63 -7.82
N SER A 366 -32.45 30.27 -8.42
CA SER A 366 -33.32 29.59 -9.40
C SER A 366 -32.65 29.40 -10.77
N VAL A 367 -31.75 30.31 -11.16
CA VAL A 367 -30.97 30.23 -12.41
C VAL A 367 -29.93 29.10 -12.34
N LEU A 368 -29.27 28.92 -11.20
CA LEU A 368 -28.31 27.83 -10.95
C LEU A 368 -28.91 26.42 -11.12
N SER A 369 -30.20 26.24 -10.81
CA SER A 369 -30.88 24.94 -10.94
C SER A 369 -31.04 24.46 -12.40
N LYS A 370 -31.19 25.40 -13.36
CA LYS A 370 -31.37 25.08 -14.79
C LYS A 370 -30.07 24.65 -15.47
N TYR A 371 -28.92 25.13 -14.98
CA TYR A 371 -27.60 24.85 -15.56
C TYR A 371 -26.81 23.76 -14.82
N ARG A 372 -27.35 23.19 -13.72
CA ARG A 372 -26.64 22.22 -12.87
C ARG A 372 -26.06 21.02 -13.64
N HIS A 373 -26.82 20.43 -14.56
CA HIS A 373 -26.36 19.29 -15.37
C HIS A 373 -25.25 19.70 -16.36
N ILE A 374 -25.36 20.90 -16.95
CA ILE A 374 -24.35 21.42 -17.87
C ILE A 374 -23.04 21.70 -17.13
N ILE A 375 -23.13 22.26 -15.92
CA ILE A 375 -21.97 22.51 -15.05
C ILE A 375 -21.29 21.18 -14.70
N SER A 376 -22.04 20.16 -14.26
CA SER A 376 -21.46 18.85 -13.90
C SER A 376 -20.77 18.18 -15.09
N ILE A 377 -21.40 18.12 -16.26
CA ILE A 377 -20.81 17.57 -17.49
C ILE A 377 -19.52 18.31 -17.84
N THR A 378 -19.56 19.65 -17.82
CA THR A 378 -18.37 20.48 -18.13
C THR A 378 -17.24 20.21 -17.16
N VAL A 379 -17.54 20.14 -15.86
CA VAL A 379 -16.53 19.87 -14.83
C VAL A 379 -15.84 18.52 -15.06
N PHE A 380 -16.59 17.44 -15.27
CA PHE A 380 -15.98 16.11 -15.46
C PHE A 380 -15.23 15.96 -16.79
N LEU A 381 -15.71 16.59 -17.87
CA LEU A 381 -14.98 16.62 -19.13
C LEU A 381 -13.64 17.35 -18.99
N VAL A 382 -13.65 18.54 -18.38
CA VAL A 382 -12.45 19.33 -18.11
C VAL A 382 -11.52 18.58 -17.15
N TRP A 383 -12.05 17.94 -16.11
CA TRP A 383 -11.27 17.16 -15.15
C TRP A 383 -10.48 16.05 -15.86
N GLY A 384 -11.15 15.21 -16.65
CA GLY A 384 -10.48 14.14 -17.40
C GLY A 384 -9.46 14.68 -18.40
N ALA A 385 -9.74 15.79 -19.07
CA ALA A 385 -8.80 16.44 -19.99
C ALA A 385 -7.56 16.96 -19.28
N VAL A 386 -7.71 17.59 -18.10
CA VAL A 386 -6.59 18.07 -17.28
C VAL A 386 -5.73 16.89 -16.81
N VAL A 387 -6.35 15.80 -16.34
CA VAL A 387 -5.61 14.60 -15.91
C VAL A 387 -4.81 13.98 -17.05
N ILE A 388 -5.40 13.83 -18.25
CA ILE A 388 -4.67 13.34 -19.44
C ILE A 388 -3.53 14.28 -19.79
N LEU A 389 -3.77 15.60 -19.79
CA LEU A 389 -2.73 16.57 -20.10
C LEU A 389 -1.55 16.45 -19.13
N LEU A 390 -1.82 16.40 -17.82
CA LEU A 390 -0.79 16.25 -16.79
C LEU A 390 0.00 14.95 -16.97
N HIS A 391 -0.68 13.82 -17.19
CA HIS A 391 -0.02 12.54 -17.42
C HIS A 391 0.78 12.53 -18.74
N GLY A 392 0.24 13.09 -19.82
CA GLY A 392 0.91 13.20 -21.11
C GLY A 392 2.16 14.09 -21.05
N LEU A 393 2.09 15.24 -20.37
CA LEU A 393 3.25 16.10 -20.12
C LEU A 393 4.32 15.37 -19.28
N ALA A 394 3.91 14.61 -18.26
CA ALA A 394 4.83 13.82 -17.46
C ALA A 394 5.50 12.69 -18.28
N ALA A 395 4.73 11.99 -19.11
CA ALA A 395 5.25 10.95 -19.98
C ALA A 395 6.20 11.51 -21.05
N GLN A 396 5.88 12.67 -21.62
CA GLN A 396 6.74 13.36 -22.58
C GLN A 396 8.05 13.80 -21.95
N ARG A 397 8.02 14.39 -20.74
CA ARG A 397 9.25 14.72 -20.00
C ARG A 397 10.10 13.47 -19.75
N ALA A 398 9.47 12.39 -19.29
CA ALA A 398 10.19 11.16 -18.99
C ALA A 398 10.80 10.45 -20.20
N ALA A 399 10.28 10.69 -21.40
CA ALA A 399 10.88 10.21 -22.64
C ALA A 399 12.18 10.94 -23.01
N ASN A 400 12.42 12.12 -22.42
CA ASN A 400 13.57 12.98 -22.69
C ASN A 400 14.51 13.10 -21.48
N TYR A 401 14.38 12.25 -20.46
CA TYR A 401 15.34 12.24 -19.35
C TYR A 401 16.69 11.71 -19.82
N GLU A 402 17.76 12.39 -19.40
CA GLU A 402 19.14 12.13 -19.81
C GLU A 402 20.01 11.60 -18.65
N VAL A 403 19.45 11.39 -17.44
CA VAL A 403 20.20 10.75 -16.32
C VAL A 403 20.70 9.36 -16.72
N VAL A 404 21.99 9.30 -17.05
CA VAL A 404 22.71 8.08 -17.43
C VAL A 404 22.73 7.11 -16.25
N GLY A 405 22.48 5.83 -16.52
CA GLY A 405 22.49 4.80 -15.49
C GLY A 405 21.24 4.73 -14.62
N CYS A 406 20.19 5.53 -14.91
CA CYS A 406 18.92 5.39 -14.22
C CYS A 406 18.24 4.05 -14.53
N ARG A 407 17.94 3.27 -13.49
CA ARG A 407 17.31 1.93 -13.61
C ARG A 407 15.85 1.89 -13.15
N ALA A 408 15.36 2.95 -12.51
CA ALA A 408 13.96 3.06 -12.08
C ALA A 408 13.43 4.49 -12.22
N VAL A 409 12.87 4.81 -13.40
CA VAL A 409 12.30 6.14 -13.71
C VAL A 409 10.86 6.25 -13.22
N THR A 410 10.52 7.36 -12.56
CA THR A 410 9.12 7.73 -12.23
C THR A 410 8.65 8.91 -13.08
N ARG A 411 7.35 9.25 -13.03
CA ARG A 411 6.70 10.21 -13.95
C ARG A 411 5.80 11.19 -13.19
N PRO A 412 6.34 11.95 -12.23
CA PRO A 412 5.54 12.90 -11.46
C PRO A 412 4.86 13.92 -12.38
N TRP A 413 3.60 14.23 -12.09
CA TRP A 413 2.82 15.22 -12.86
C TRP A 413 3.39 16.63 -12.79
N PHE A 414 4.04 16.98 -11.67
CA PHE A 414 4.70 18.26 -11.49
C PHE A 414 6.21 18.04 -11.42
N SER A 415 6.97 18.88 -12.12
CA SER A 415 8.43 18.82 -12.11
C SER A 415 8.95 19.92 -11.19
N ASN A 416 10.02 19.61 -10.45
CA ASN A 416 10.83 20.56 -9.70
C ASN A 416 12.01 21.10 -10.52
N GLY A 417 12.05 20.84 -11.84
CA GLY A 417 13.17 21.19 -12.72
C GLY A 417 14.28 20.13 -12.76
N LYS A 418 14.16 19.04 -12.00
CA LYS A 418 15.10 17.91 -11.98
C LYS A 418 14.45 16.62 -12.50
N GLU A 419 15.28 15.61 -12.76
CA GLU A 419 14.89 14.33 -13.35
C GLU A 419 14.73 13.23 -12.28
N PRO A 420 13.53 12.67 -12.10
CA PRO A 420 13.23 11.70 -11.06
C PRO A 420 13.70 10.29 -11.40
N CYS A 421 14.85 9.92 -10.83
CA CYS A 421 15.36 8.54 -10.83
C CYS A 421 15.34 7.95 -9.42
N SER A 422 14.67 6.81 -9.24
CA SER A 422 14.57 6.15 -7.93
C SER A 422 15.66 5.12 -7.66
N SER A 423 16.37 4.65 -8.69
CA SER A 423 17.49 3.74 -8.57
C SER A 423 18.54 4.11 -9.60
N LEU A 424 19.69 4.60 -9.15
CA LEU A 424 20.77 5.08 -10.00
C LEU A 424 21.99 4.18 -9.86
N VAL A 425 22.56 3.81 -11.00
CA VAL A 425 23.90 3.22 -11.09
C VAL A 425 24.81 4.24 -11.77
N TYR A 426 25.64 4.92 -11.00
CA TYR A 426 26.68 5.78 -11.51
C TYR A 426 27.90 4.92 -11.85
N ASP A 427 28.10 4.66 -13.13
CA ASP A 427 29.25 3.91 -13.64
C ASP A 427 30.29 4.88 -14.22
N CYS A 428 31.46 4.96 -13.57
CA CYS A 428 32.55 5.84 -13.99
C CYS A 428 33.06 5.53 -15.41
N ASN A 429 33.03 4.26 -15.85
CA ASN A 429 33.41 3.90 -17.22
C ASN A 429 32.40 4.45 -18.23
N ALA A 430 31.10 4.35 -17.92
CA ALA A 430 30.05 4.88 -18.79
C ALA A 430 30.09 6.41 -18.90
N HIS A 431 30.54 7.09 -17.85
CA HIS A 431 30.69 8.55 -17.81
C HIS A 431 32.05 9.03 -18.33
N ASN A 432 33.00 8.13 -18.59
CA ASN A 432 34.41 8.44 -18.88
C ASN A 432 35.05 9.33 -17.82
N THR A 433 34.72 9.08 -16.55
CA THR A 433 35.27 9.81 -15.38
C THR A 433 36.02 8.84 -14.47
N ALA A 434 36.88 9.37 -13.61
CA ALA A 434 37.57 8.57 -12.60
C ALA A 434 36.76 8.47 -11.28
N SER A 435 35.90 9.46 -11.05
CA SER A 435 35.03 9.65 -9.89
C SER A 435 33.83 10.50 -10.32
N PRO A 436 32.65 10.39 -9.67
CA PRO A 436 31.67 11.46 -9.69
C PRO A 436 32.29 12.76 -9.14
N ASP A 437 31.97 13.87 -9.81
CA ASP A 437 32.26 15.24 -9.36
C ASP A 437 31.02 15.89 -8.73
N GLU A 438 31.17 17.08 -8.16
CA GLU A 438 30.08 17.81 -7.49
C GLU A 438 28.89 18.11 -8.45
N THR A 439 29.12 18.14 -9.76
CA THR A 439 28.07 18.38 -10.77
C THR A 439 27.40 17.12 -11.28
N SER A 440 27.92 15.94 -10.93
CA SER A 440 27.50 14.65 -11.49
C SER A 440 26.05 14.29 -11.19
N PHE A 441 25.46 14.90 -10.15
CA PHE A 441 24.07 14.70 -9.75
C PHE A 441 23.18 15.94 -9.95
N ASP A 442 23.68 16.99 -10.63
CA ASP A 442 22.94 18.24 -10.80
C ASP A 442 21.62 18.07 -11.56
N THR A 443 21.48 17.09 -12.45
CA THR A 443 20.23 16.88 -13.17
C THR A 443 19.22 16.06 -12.37
N LEU A 444 19.68 15.35 -11.33
CA LEU A 444 18.91 14.37 -10.58
C LEU A 444 17.95 15.01 -9.57
N ASP A 445 16.73 14.47 -9.47
CA ASP A 445 15.83 14.77 -8.36
C ASP A 445 16.25 13.98 -7.11
N GLU A 446 16.95 14.67 -6.21
CA GLU A 446 17.54 14.11 -4.99
C GLU A 446 16.51 13.43 -4.07
N VAL A 447 15.26 13.91 -4.09
CA VAL A 447 14.17 13.36 -3.26
C VAL A 447 13.65 12.04 -3.82
N ALA A 448 13.77 11.83 -5.14
CA ALA A 448 13.28 10.62 -5.79
C ALA A 448 14.21 9.41 -5.57
N LEU A 449 15.49 9.66 -5.31
CA LEU A 449 16.53 8.63 -5.22
C LEU A 449 16.37 7.77 -3.96
N ALA A 450 16.17 6.46 -4.16
CA ALA A 450 16.07 5.48 -3.09
C ALA A 450 17.28 4.55 -3.02
N THR A 451 17.96 4.31 -4.15
CA THR A 451 19.18 3.48 -4.17
C THR A 451 20.23 4.10 -5.08
N LEU A 452 21.48 4.11 -4.61
CA LEU A 452 22.64 4.63 -5.33
C LEU A 452 23.71 3.54 -5.35
N ALA A 453 24.17 3.18 -6.55
CA ALA A 453 25.37 2.38 -6.75
C ALA A 453 26.42 3.22 -7.48
N ILE A 454 27.61 3.34 -6.91
CA ILE A 454 28.78 3.96 -7.54
C ILE A 454 29.73 2.82 -7.90
N VAL A 455 29.99 2.64 -9.19
CA VAL A 455 30.69 1.45 -9.69
C VAL A 455 31.77 1.79 -10.70
N ASN A 456 32.76 0.90 -10.80
CA ASN A 456 33.82 0.97 -11.80
C ASN A 456 34.66 2.26 -11.74
N CYS A 457 34.81 2.86 -10.55
CA CYS A 457 35.53 4.13 -10.38
C CYS A 457 36.99 3.88 -9.98
N PRO A 458 37.97 4.19 -10.85
CA PRO A 458 39.38 3.90 -10.58
C PRO A 458 40.03 4.82 -9.53
N ALA A 459 39.40 5.95 -9.20
CA ALA A 459 39.89 6.90 -8.19
C ALA A 459 38.72 7.64 -7.53
N LEU A 460 37.83 6.89 -6.87
CA LEU A 460 36.62 7.40 -6.23
C LEU A 460 36.96 8.34 -5.07
N GLU A 461 36.54 9.59 -5.21
CA GLU A 461 36.42 10.57 -4.14
C GLU A 461 34.92 10.72 -3.84
N MET A 462 34.48 10.36 -2.64
CA MET A 462 33.04 10.39 -2.33
C MET A 462 32.52 11.84 -2.33
N PRO A 463 31.55 12.19 -3.20
CA PRO A 463 31.07 13.57 -3.35
C PRO A 463 30.22 14.03 -2.16
N THR A 464 30.21 15.34 -1.89
CA THR A 464 29.45 15.90 -0.76
C THR A 464 27.93 15.86 -1.00
N GLU A 465 27.51 15.83 -2.26
CA GLU A 465 26.13 15.74 -2.74
C GLU A 465 25.39 14.51 -2.20
N ILE A 466 26.11 13.51 -1.68
CA ILE A 466 25.47 12.37 -1.01
C ILE A 466 24.52 12.83 0.10
N HIS A 467 24.82 13.96 0.75
CA HIS A 467 23.98 14.58 1.77
C HIS A 467 22.63 15.10 1.25
N ASN A 468 22.45 15.24 -0.06
CA ASN A 468 21.17 15.65 -0.61
C ASN A 468 20.18 14.47 -0.70
N PHE A 469 20.67 13.22 -0.66
CA PHE A 469 19.87 12.02 -0.85
C PHE A 469 19.20 11.53 0.44
N ASN A 470 18.29 12.34 0.98
CA ASN A 470 17.57 12.08 2.24
C ASN A 470 16.69 10.83 2.23
N ASN A 471 16.29 10.36 1.04
CA ASN A 471 15.45 9.16 0.87
C ASN A 471 16.24 7.89 0.54
N LEU A 472 17.57 7.96 0.58
CA LEU A 472 18.44 6.83 0.28
C LEU A 472 18.20 5.67 1.27
N ILE A 473 18.06 4.47 0.72
CA ILE A 473 17.75 3.21 1.42
C ILE A 473 18.93 2.25 1.31
N MET A 474 19.64 2.30 0.18
CA MET A 474 20.80 1.47 -0.10
C MET A 474 21.89 2.28 -0.79
N LEU A 475 23.12 2.16 -0.29
CA LEU A 475 24.32 2.63 -0.95
C LEU A 475 25.23 1.45 -1.30
N VAL A 476 25.68 1.40 -2.55
CA VAL A 476 26.62 0.39 -3.03
C VAL A 476 27.85 1.08 -3.61
N VAL A 477 29.03 0.66 -3.20
CA VAL A 477 30.30 0.97 -3.87
C VAL A 477 30.88 -0.35 -4.36
N TYR A 478 31.05 -0.50 -5.68
CA TYR A 478 31.49 -1.78 -6.26
C TYR A 478 32.59 -1.61 -7.30
N ASN A 479 33.55 -2.54 -7.32
CA ASN A 479 34.64 -2.58 -8.31
C ASN A 479 35.33 -1.22 -8.49
N SER A 480 35.79 -0.62 -7.38
CA SER A 480 36.28 0.77 -7.37
C SER A 480 37.54 0.90 -6.49
N THR A 481 38.25 2.02 -6.60
CA THR A 481 39.33 2.37 -5.66
C THR A 481 38.94 3.64 -4.93
N ILE A 482 38.68 3.57 -3.62
CA ILE A 482 38.38 4.73 -2.79
C ILE A 482 39.69 5.45 -2.47
N VAL A 483 39.84 6.65 -3.02
CA VAL A 483 40.94 7.58 -2.71
C VAL A 483 40.61 8.38 -1.47
N SER A 484 39.39 8.94 -1.41
CA SER A 484 38.87 9.66 -0.26
C SER A 484 37.40 9.37 -0.04
N TRP A 485 37.01 9.30 1.23
CA TRP A 485 35.62 9.31 1.66
C TRP A 485 35.63 9.85 3.09
N ASP A 486 35.65 11.17 3.13
CA ASP A 486 35.95 11.94 4.32
C ASP A 486 34.71 12.21 5.16
N ALA A 487 34.90 12.86 6.32
CA ALA A 487 33.81 13.20 7.23
C ALA A 487 32.79 14.20 6.61
N GLU A 488 33.22 15.03 5.65
CA GLU A 488 32.33 15.98 4.96
C GLU A 488 31.35 15.26 4.02
N SER A 489 31.73 14.11 3.46
CA SER A 489 30.87 13.25 2.62
C SER A 489 30.33 12.04 3.40
N ALA A 490 30.17 12.19 4.72
CA ALA A 490 29.80 11.09 5.60
C ALA A 490 28.34 10.64 5.44
N ILE A 491 28.10 9.37 5.76
CA ILE A 491 26.75 8.89 6.00
C ILE A 491 26.26 9.44 7.34
N SER A 492 25.52 10.55 7.28
CA SER A 492 25.00 11.26 8.43
C SER A 492 23.70 10.67 9.00
N ALA A 493 23.65 10.53 10.33
CA ALA A 493 22.47 10.10 11.09
C ALA A 493 21.24 10.99 10.94
N THR A 494 21.41 12.29 10.68
CA THR A 494 20.30 13.25 10.59
C THR A 494 19.78 13.44 9.17
N ILE A 495 20.59 13.06 8.18
CA ILE A 495 20.32 13.25 6.76
C ILE A 495 19.76 11.96 6.15
N HIS A 496 20.52 10.86 6.26
CA HIS A 496 20.18 9.58 5.63
C HIS A 496 19.25 8.74 6.50
N ILE A 497 18.18 9.34 7.01
CA ILE A 497 17.29 8.74 8.03
C ILE A 497 16.56 7.46 7.57
N ARG A 498 16.68 7.08 6.29
CA ARG A 498 16.06 5.88 5.70
C ARG A 498 17.06 4.84 5.23
N LEU A 499 18.36 5.09 5.38
CA LEU A 499 19.40 4.20 4.87
C LEU A 499 19.41 2.92 5.70
N LEU A 500 19.22 1.77 5.03
CA LEU A 500 19.17 0.46 5.67
C LEU A 500 20.46 -0.33 5.46
N SER A 501 21.16 -0.11 4.35
CA SER A 501 22.33 -0.92 4.01
C SER A 501 23.39 -0.14 3.25
N VAL A 502 24.64 -0.42 3.61
CA VAL A 502 25.83 0.01 2.88
C VAL A 502 26.62 -1.23 2.49
N PHE A 503 26.89 -1.35 1.19
CA PHE A 503 27.67 -2.44 0.62
C PHE A 503 28.92 -1.91 -0.07
N VAL A 504 30.09 -2.46 0.28
CA VAL A 504 31.37 -2.13 -0.34
C VAL A 504 32.01 -3.42 -0.83
N GLY A 505 32.10 -3.61 -2.15
CA GLY A 505 32.52 -4.88 -2.74
C GLY A 505 33.57 -4.71 -3.83
N ARG A 506 34.59 -5.56 -3.88
CA ARG A 506 35.68 -5.47 -4.87
C ARG A 506 36.32 -4.07 -4.88
N THR A 507 36.58 -3.54 -3.69
CA THR A 507 37.01 -2.15 -3.54
C THR A 507 38.37 -2.07 -2.89
N ASN A 508 39.28 -1.32 -3.52
CA ASN A 508 40.58 -0.99 -2.96
C ASN A 508 40.45 0.28 -2.08
N MET A 509 40.97 0.24 -0.85
CA MET A 509 40.93 1.32 0.13
C MET A 509 42.10 1.19 1.11
N THR A 510 42.54 2.30 1.69
CA THR A 510 43.63 2.30 2.68
C THR A 510 43.17 1.85 4.06
N GLU A 511 41.99 2.30 4.47
CA GLU A 511 41.34 2.01 5.75
C GLU A 511 39.82 2.03 5.58
N VAL A 512 39.09 1.69 6.64
CA VAL A 512 37.63 1.89 6.65
C VAL A 512 37.36 3.40 6.53
N PRO A 513 36.57 3.84 5.52
CA PRO A 513 36.31 5.25 5.26
C PRO A 513 35.89 6.10 6.46
N GLN A 514 36.46 7.29 6.64
CA GLN A 514 36.08 8.23 7.70
C GLN A 514 34.61 8.65 7.62
N GLY A 515 34.04 8.70 6.41
CA GLY A 515 32.63 8.95 6.17
C GLY A 515 31.69 7.85 6.69
N LEU A 516 32.21 6.66 7.02
CA LEU A 516 31.48 5.55 7.66
C LEU A 516 31.77 5.44 9.16
N LEU A 517 32.60 6.32 9.71
CA LEU A 517 32.99 6.36 11.13
C LEU A 517 32.28 7.47 11.93
N GLN A 518 31.44 8.25 11.26
CA GLN A 518 30.54 9.24 11.87
C GLN A 518 29.30 8.58 12.47
N PRO A 519 28.53 9.28 13.33
CA PRO A 519 27.25 8.76 13.83
C PRO A 519 26.33 8.36 12.67
N LEU A 520 26.00 7.07 12.61
CA LEU A 520 25.21 6.47 11.53
C LEU A 520 23.70 6.60 11.78
N PRO A 521 22.86 6.61 10.72
CA PRO A 521 21.40 6.59 10.85
C PRO A 521 20.93 5.40 11.68
N ALA A 522 20.00 5.64 12.62
CA ALA A 522 19.44 4.59 13.47
C ALA A 522 18.65 3.51 12.69
N THR A 523 18.37 3.75 11.41
CA THR A 523 17.72 2.82 10.49
C THR A 523 18.72 1.91 9.77
N LEU A 524 20.02 2.19 9.85
CA LEU A 524 21.03 1.35 9.20
C LEU A 524 21.12 0.01 9.92
N LEU A 525 21.06 -1.07 9.15
CA LEU A 525 21.00 -2.43 9.71
C LEU A 525 22.13 -3.31 9.17
N SER A 526 22.72 -2.95 8.04
CA SER A 526 23.72 -3.78 7.39
C SER A 526 24.89 -2.94 6.92
N MET A 527 26.09 -3.34 7.34
CA MET A 527 27.33 -2.84 6.80
C MET A 527 28.21 -4.00 6.39
N GLN A 528 28.45 -4.13 5.09
CA GLN A 528 29.15 -5.29 4.56
C GLN A 528 30.26 -4.88 3.59
N PHE A 529 31.45 -5.42 3.84
CA PHE A 529 32.64 -5.28 3.04
C PHE A 529 32.99 -6.65 2.48
N SER A 530 33.28 -6.74 1.17
CA SER A 530 33.68 -7.99 0.53
C SER A 530 34.73 -7.76 -0.53
N GLU A 531 35.71 -8.65 -0.65
CA GLU A 531 36.81 -8.51 -1.62
C GLU A 531 37.52 -7.15 -1.52
N THR A 532 37.85 -6.74 -0.30
CA THR A 532 38.64 -5.53 -0.04
C THR A 532 40.09 -5.89 0.30
N ASN A 533 40.98 -4.92 0.19
CA ASN A 533 42.40 -5.04 0.55
C ASN A 533 42.69 -4.62 2.00
N LEU A 534 41.67 -4.55 2.87
CA LEU A 534 41.86 -4.20 4.28
C LEU A 534 42.67 -5.28 4.98
N THR A 535 43.80 -4.90 5.58
CA THR A 535 44.67 -5.79 6.37
C THR A 535 44.37 -5.71 7.87
N ALA A 536 43.74 -4.64 8.33
CA ALA A 536 43.37 -4.41 9.73
C ALA A 536 42.02 -3.68 9.81
N LEU A 537 41.34 -3.83 10.95
CA LEU A 537 40.06 -3.17 11.23
C LEU A 537 40.22 -2.14 12.37
N PRO A 538 39.46 -1.02 12.36
CA PRO A 538 39.47 -0.07 13.48
C PRO A 538 39.00 -0.71 14.79
N THR A 539 39.67 -0.37 15.89
CA THR A 539 39.39 -0.93 17.22
C THR A 539 38.18 -0.31 17.92
N ASP A 540 37.60 0.73 17.34
CA ASP A 540 36.51 1.52 17.92
C ASP A 540 35.20 1.42 17.13
N LEU A 541 35.09 0.48 16.17
CA LEU A 541 33.84 0.27 15.42
C LEU A 541 32.65 -0.03 16.34
N TYR A 542 32.85 -0.80 17.41
CA TYR A 542 31.79 -1.17 18.36
C TYR A 542 31.19 0.01 19.14
N VAL A 543 31.88 1.16 19.22
CA VAL A 543 31.34 2.39 19.82
C VAL A 543 30.83 3.38 18.77
N ARG A 544 31.28 3.26 17.52
CA ARG A 544 30.84 4.12 16.41
C ARG A 544 29.57 3.61 15.75
N TRP A 545 29.46 2.29 15.59
CA TRP A 545 28.31 1.64 14.99
C TRP A 545 27.36 1.18 16.09
N HIS A 546 26.08 1.51 15.92
CA HIS A 546 25.02 1.06 16.81
C HIS A 546 24.68 -0.41 16.54
N ALA A 547 23.62 -0.92 17.15
CA ALA A 547 23.19 -2.30 16.94
C ALA A 547 22.81 -2.54 15.46
N LEU A 548 23.57 -3.40 14.78
CA LEU A 548 23.34 -3.76 13.38
C LEU A 548 22.81 -5.20 13.27
N ALA A 549 22.04 -5.49 12.23
CA ALA A 549 21.68 -6.86 11.90
C ALA A 549 22.90 -7.62 11.35
N VAL A 550 23.67 -7.00 10.45
CA VAL A 550 24.82 -7.66 9.82
C VAL A 550 26.02 -6.74 9.79
N ILE A 551 27.15 -7.23 10.29
CA ILE A 551 28.49 -6.69 10.06
C ILE A 551 29.32 -7.77 9.38
N ALA A 552 29.80 -7.48 8.18
CA ALA A 552 30.55 -8.46 7.39
C ALA A 552 31.84 -7.87 6.82
N PHE A 553 32.94 -8.61 6.95
CA PHE A 553 34.22 -8.37 6.29
C PHE A 553 34.67 -9.68 5.64
N GLU A 554 34.19 -9.94 4.43
CA GLU A 554 34.29 -11.25 3.78
C GLU A 554 35.25 -11.23 2.58
N ASN A 555 35.73 -12.42 2.18
CA ASN A 555 36.53 -12.59 0.97
C ASN A 555 37.76 -11.66 0.91
N GLY A 556 38.31 -11.30 2.08
CA GLY A 556 39.35 -10.32 2.25
C GLY A 556 40.73 -10.94 2.49
N ILE A 557 41.61 -10.14 3.07
CA ILE A 557 42.99 -10.55 3.38
C ILE A 557 43.33 -10.43 4.87
N LEU A 558 42.31 -10.34 5.74
CA LEU A 558 42.50 -10.20 7.18
C LEU A 558 43.19 -11.44 7.76
N THR A 559 44.23 -11.20 8.56
CA THR A 559 44.97 -12.24 9.29
C THR A 559 44.67 -12.22 10.80
N GLU A 560 44.07 -11.14 11.29
CA GLU A 560 43.68 -10.97 12.69
C GLU A 560 42.35 -10.21 12.81
N ILE A 561 41.63 -10.45 13.91
CA ILE A 561 40.41 -9.71 14.28
C ILE A 561 40.70 -8.96 15.58
N PRO A 562 40.55 -7.61 15.62
CA PRO A 562 40.65 -6.87 16.87
C PRO A 562 39.62 -7.38 17.89
N TYR A 563 40.03 -7.61 19.13
CA TYR A 563 39.13 -8.18 20.14
C TYR A 563 37.89 -7.32 20.39
N GLN A 564 38.00 -6.01 20.19
CA GLN A 564 36.90 -5.05 20.31
C GLN A 564 35.77 -5.32 19.31
N MET A 565 36.03 -6.01 18.19
CA MET A 565 34.97 -6.37 17.25
C MET A 565 33.92 -7.30 17.87
N PHE A 566 34.33 -8.15 18.82
CA PHE A 566 33.41 -9.03 19.56
C PHE A 566 32.54 -8.27 20.57
N PHE A 567 32.73 -6.95 20.70
CA PHE A 567 31.92 -6.07 21.56
C PHE A 567 30.76 -5.46 20.77
N SER A 568 30.77 -5.62 19.45
CA SER A 568 29.78 -5.01 18.56
C SER A 568 28.40 -5.62 18.81
N PRO A 569 27.37 -4.81 19.06
CA PRO A 569 26.00 -5.30 19.16
C PRO A 569 25.52 -5.72 17.75
N VAL A 570 25.57 -7.00 17.44
CA VAL A 570 25.25 -7.50 16.10
C VAL A 570 24.56 -8.86 16.12
N TYR A 571 23.66 -9.09 15.15
CA TYR A 571 23.03 -10.39 14.98
C TYR A 571 23.94 -11.37 14.21
N THR A 572 24.45 -10.94 13.06
CA THR A 572 25.41 -11.69 12.22
C THR A 572 26.74 -10.94 12.14
N LEU A 573 27.80 -11.55 12.70
CA LEU A 573 29.18 -11.10 12.54
C LEU A 573 29.93 -12.06 11.62
N SER A 574 30.38 -11.58 10.46
CA SER A 574 31.00 -12.41 9.44
C SER A 574 32.42 -11.99 9.09
N PHE A 575 33.33 -12.97 9.09
CA PHE A 575 34.71 -12.87 8.61
C PHE A 575 35.04 -14.01 7.64
N MET A 576 34.04 -14.47 6.89
CA MET A 576 34.17 -15.61 5.97
C MET A 576 35.26 -15.37 4.93
N ASN A 577 35.95 -16.45 4.55
CA ASN A 577 36.94 -16.48 3.47
C ASN A 577 38.02 -15.39 3.59
N ASN A 578 38.60 -15.26 4.79
CA ASN A 578 39.79 -14.46 5.05
C ASN A 578 41.02 -15.38 5.23
N ARG A 579 42.10 -14.87 5.82
CA ARG A 579 43.37 -15.58 6.04
C ARG A 579 43.62 -15.84 7.53
N LEU A 580 42.56 -16.06 8.30
CA LEU A 580 42.64 -16.28 9.74
C LEU A 580 43.15 -17.70 10.05
N GLU A 581 44.39 -17.82 10.52
CA GLU A 581 44.93 -19.11 10.99
C GLU A 581 44.54 -19.42 12.44
N THR A 582 44.42 -18.39 13.28
CA THR A 582 44.01 -18.47 14.69
C THR A 582 43.17 -17.24 15.06
N ILE A 583 42.36 -17.34 16.12
CA ILE A 583 41.57 -16.19 16.63
C ILE A 583 41.67 -16.15 18.17
N PRO A 584 42.86 -15.83 18.72
CA PRO A 584 43.05 -15.76 20.16
C PRO A 584 42.19 -14.66 20.80
N THR A 585 41.89 -13.59 20.04
CA THR A 585 41.07 -12.45 20.49
C THR A 585 39.63 -12.82 20.80
N LEU A 586 39.11 -13.94 20.28
CA LEU A 586 37.78 -14.44 20.64
C LEU A 586 37.70 -14.81 22.14
N ALA A 587 38.82 -15.19 22.77
CA ALA A 587 38.88 -15.44 24.20
C ALA A 587 38.53 -14.20 25.05
N MET A 588 38.68 -13.00 24.47
CA MET A 588 38.42 -11.71 25.10
C MET A 588 36.98 -11.20 24.88
N MET A 589 36.09 -12.02 24.30
CA MET A 589 34.67 -11.71 24.16
C MET A 589 34.07 -11.35 25.54
N PRO A 590 33.37 -10.21 25.70
CA PRO A 590 32.97 -9.72 27.01
C PRO A 590 32.04 -10.68 27.76
N PRO A 591 32.09 -10.66 29.11
CA PRO A 591 31.13 -11.39 29.92
C PRO A 591 29.69 -11.06 29.57
N GLY A 592 28.86 -12.08 29.43
CA GLY A 592 27.44 -11.95 29.10
C GLY A 592 27.14 -11.52 27.67
N MET A 593 28.16 -11.32 26.81
CA MET A 593 27.94 -10.99 25.41
C MET A 593 27.28 -12.19 24.69
N ILE A 594 26.32 -11.90 23.80
CA ILE A 594 25.66 -12.91 22.98
C ILE A 594 25.87 -12.54 21.50
N ILE A 595 26.52 -13.42 20.75
CA ILE A 595 26.63 -13.33 19.30
C ILE A 595 25.71 -14.41 18.71
N PRO A 596 24.55 -14.04 18.11
CA PRO A 596 23.65 -15.02 17.53
C PRO A 596 24.27 -15.82 16.39
N GLN A 597 24.99 -15.16 15.49
CA GLN A 597 25.68 -15.82 14.38
C GLN A 597 27.11 -15.29 14.21
N LEU A 598 28.10 -16.19 14.30
CA LEU A 598 29.50 -15.92 13.99
C LEU A 598 29.94 -16.77 12.80
N GLN A 599 30.29 -16.12 11.68
CA GLN A 599 30.69 -16.79 10.44
C GLN A 599 32.22 -16.71 10.23
N LEU A 600 32.89 -17.85 10.28
CA LEU A 600 34.34 -18.01 10.11
C LEU A 600 34.70 -19.02 9.00
N LYS A 601 33.70 -19.47 8.25
CA LYS A 601 33.83 -20.42 7.13
C LYS A 601 34.95 -20.04 6.16
N HIS A 602 35.57 -21.03 5.54
CA HIS A 602 36.64 -20.87 4.53
C HIS A 602 37.91 -20.16 5.00
N ASN A 603 38.13 -20.02 6.31
CA ASN A 603 39.42 -19.56 6.83
C ASN A 603 40.37 -20.75 7.04
N PRO A 604 41.71 -20.56 6.93
CA PRO A 604 42.70 -21.58 7.28
C PRO A 604 42.83 -21.80 8.80
N LEU A 605 41.72 -21.71 9.54
CA LEU A 605 41.66 -21.70 11.00
C LEU A 605 42.06 -23.07 11.56
N ARG A 606 43.14 -23.11 12.33
CA ARG A 606 43.71 -24.36 12.90
C ARG A 606 43.27 -24.63 14.32
N GLU A 607 42.98 -23.58 15.08
CA GLU A 607 42.55 -23.69 16.48
C GLU A 607 41.58 -22.57 16.87
N LEU A 608 40.66 -22.90 17.78
CA LEU A 608 39.84 -21.96 18.54
C LEU A 608 40.46 -21.78 19.94
N PRO A 609 40.26 -20.63 20.60
CA PRO A 609 40.78 -20.43 21.95
C PRO A 609 40.21 -21.47 22.92
N ALA A 610 41.04 -21.89 23.87
CA ALA A 610 40.67 -22.92 24.85
C ALA A 610 39.54 -22.47 25.79
N THR A 611 39.42 -21.17 26.05
CA THR A 611 38.42 -20.58 26.95
C THR A 611 37.85 -19.29 26.38
N LEU A 612 36.64 -18.94 26.82
CA LEU A 612 36.04 -17.63 26.66
C LEU A 612 36.02 -16.90 28.02
N MET A 613 36.00 -15.58 28.01
CA MET A 613 36.01 -14.78 29.23
C MET A 613 34.69 -14.92 30.02
N ALA A 614 34.78 -15.48 31.22
CA ALA A 614 33.64 -15.68 32.11
C ALA A 614 33.16 -14.37 32.77
N PRO A 615 31.89 -14.28 33.21
CA PRO A 615 30.81 -15.27 33.05
C PRO A 615 30.03 -15.20 31.73
N ASN A 616 29.54 -16.37 31.29
CA ASN A 616 28.43 -16.56 30.34
C ASN A 616 28.49 -15.87 28.95
N PRO A 617 29.63 -15.80 28.23
CA PRO A 617 29.60 -15.42 26.82
C PRO A 617 28.90 -16.51 26.01
N VAL A 618 28.08 -16.17 25.01
CA VAL A 618 27.35 -17.16 24.19
C VAL A 618 27.51 -16.86 22.71
N ILE A 619 27.88 -17.88 21.93
CA ILE A 619 27.87 -17.85 20.47
C ILE A 619 26.79 -18.84 20.03
N MET A 620 25.59 -18.36 19.68
CA MET A 620 24.46 -19.28 19.46
C MET A 620 24.71 -20.20 18.27
N SER A 621 25.09 -19.62 17.12
CA SER A 621 25.50 -20.35 15.93
C SER A 621 26.91 -19.96 15.51
N LEU A 622 27.81 -20.94 15.48
CA LEU A 622 29.19 -20.79 15.00
C LEU A 622 29.34 -21.53 13.68
N ASN A 623 29.82 -20.86 12.64
CA ASN A 623 30.13 -21.51 11.36
C ASN A 623 31.65 -21.53 11.14
N VAL A 624 32.23 -22.72 11.15
CA VAL A 624 33.65 -23.02 10.92
C VAL A 624 33.81 -24.08 9.82
N GLU A 625 32.81 -24.20 8.93
CA GLU A 625 32.89 -25.09 7.78
C GLU A 625 34.13 -24.79 6.93
N GLN A 626 34.73 -25.83 6.36
CA GLN A 626 35.88 -25.72 5.45
C GLN A 626 37.08 -24.98 6.09
N THR A 627 37.30 -25.22 7.39
CA THR A 627 38.49 -24.78 8.14
C THR A 627 39.46 -25.95 8.40
N GLN A 628 40.59 -25.70 9.08
CA GLN A 628 41.60 -26.71 9.42
C GLN A 628 41.50 -27.20 10.88
N LEU A 629 40.34 -27.02 11.52
CA LEU A 629 40.13 -27.43 12.91
C LEU A 629 40.20 -28.96 13.07
N THR A 630 41.02 -29.42 14.01
CA THR A 630 41.15 -30.84 14.36
C THR A 630 40.45 -31.22 15.67
N ALA A 631 40.11 -30.23 16.50
CA ALA A 631 39.47 -30.40 17.80
C ALA A 631 38.55 -29.21 18.11
N MET A 632 37.56 -29.44 18.97
CA MET A 632 36.66 -28.41 19.49
C MET A 632 36.97 -28.13 20.97
N PRO A 633 37.01 -26.86 21.39
CA PRO A 633 37.25 -26.51 22.79
C PRO A 633 36.02 -26.80 23.67
N GLU A 634 36.25 -26.98 24.97
CA GLU A 634 35.22 -27.44 25.91
C GLU A 634 34.03 -26.48 26.04
N TRP A 635 34.26 -25.18 25.84
CA TRP A 635 33.19 -24.18 25.89
C TRP A 635 32.16 -24.36 24.78
N VAL A 636 32.44 -25.08 23.68
CA VAL A 636 31.43 -25.39 22.66
C VAL A 636 30.21 -26.05 23.33
N LYS A 637 30.47 -27.00 24.25
CA LYS A 637 29.46 -27.76 25.00
C LYS A 637 28.48 -26.90 25.78
N THR A 638 28.91 -25.74 26.26
CA THR A 638 28.15 -24.92 27.22
C THR A 638 27.77 -23.54 26.69
N ASN A 639 28.53 -23.01 25.75
CA ASN A 639 28.44 -21.62 25.27
C ASN A 639 28.00 -21.53 23.80
N THR A 640 27.63 -22.65 23.17
CA THR A 640 27.05 -22.68 21.82
C THR A 640 25.75 -23.47 21.76
N GLN A 641 24.89 -23.16 20.78
CA GLN A 641 23.73 -23.98 20.46
C GLN A 641 24.01 -24.92 19.27
N VAL A 642 24.71 -24.41 18.26
CA VAL A 642 25.09 -25.19 17.07
C VAL A 642 26.42 -24.71 16.51
N VAL A 643 27.24 -25.66 16.07
CA VAL A 643 28.48 -25.43 15.33
C VAL A 643 28.38 -26.13 13.98
N TRP A 644 28.47 -25.39 12.88
CA TRP A 644 28.58 -25.95 11.54
C TRP A 644 30.06 -26.16 11.21
N ALA A 645 30.47 -27.40 11.00
CA ALA A 645 31.88 -27.77 10.86
C ALA A 645 32.13 -28.77 9.72
N SER A 646 31.24 -28.81 8.73
CA SER A 646 31.41 -29.63 7.53
C SER A 646 32.79 -29.40 6.88
N ASP A 647 33.37 -30.46 6.31
CA ASP A 647 34.68 -30.44 5.65
C ASP A 647 35.86 -29.97 6.52
N THR A 648 35.76 -30.09 7.85
CA THR A 648 36.91 -29.90 8.77
C THR A 648 37.60 -31.24 9.07
N PRO A 649 38.90 -31.25 9.38
CA PRO A 649 39.59 -32.45 9.88
C PRO A 649 38.92 -33.07 11.12
N PHE A 650 38.33 -32.26 12.00
CA PHE A 650 37.55 -32.72 13.16
C PHE A 650 36.43 -33.68 12.76
N CYS A 651 35.70 -33.36 11.70
CA CYS A 651 34.59 -34.17 11.20
C CYS A 651 35.00 -35.44 10.45
N GLN A 652 36.29 -35.67 10.22
CA GLN A 652 36.81 -36.91 9.62
C GLN A 652 36.99 -38.03 10.64
N ALA A 653 37.07 -37.70 11.94
CA ALA A 653 37.20 -38.67 13.02
C ALA A 653 35.82 -39.02 13.63
N PRO A 654 35.64 -40.25 14.17
CA PRO A 654 34.43 -40.59 14.90
C PRO A 654 34.25 -39.69 16.13
N LEU A 655 33.10 -39.02 16.22
CA LEU A 655 32.71 -38.21 17.38
C LEU A 655 32.39 -39.12 18.57
N ALA A 656 33.34 -39.23 19.51
CA ALA A 656 33.19 -40.03 20.73
C ALA A 656 32.43 -39.30 21.85
N ASP A 657 32.44 -37.96 21.85
CA ASP A 657 31.75 -37.14 22.85
C ASP A 657 30.29 -36.88 22.43
N PRO A 658 29.29 -37.36 23.20
CA PRO A 658 27.88 -37.24 22.83
C PRO A 658 27.35 -35.80 22.89
N THR A 659 27.93 -34.94 23.72
CA THR A 659 27.53 -33.52 23.80
C THR A 659 28.04 -32.77 22.57
N LEU A 660 29.28 -33.01 22.15
CA LEU A 660 29.79 -32.45 20.90
C LEU A 660 29.05 -33.02 19.69
N ALA A 661 28.70 -34.31 19.68
CA ALA A 661 27.93 -34.92 18.59
C ALA A 661 26.54 -34.28 18.40
N TYR A 662 25.95 -33.73 19.48
CA TYR A 662 24.67 -33.03 19.41
C TYR A 662 24.80 -31.59 18.90
N GLN A 663 25.89 -30.90 19.22
CA GLN A 663 26.07 -29.48 18.88
C GLN A 663 26.82 -29.25 17.58
N VAL A 664 27.76 -30.13 17.22
CA VAL A 664 28.61 -29.99 16.05
C VAL A 664 28.01 -30.75 14.88
N MET A 665 27.55 -30.00 13.88
CA MET A 665 27.01 -30.52 12.63
C MET A 665 28.14 -30.69 11.62
N CYS A 666 28.47 -31.94 11.32
CA CYS A 666 29.44 -32.31 10.26
C CYS A 666 28.80 -32.41 8.87
N SER A 667 27.50 -32.15 8.75
CA SER A 667 26.82 -31.99 7.47
C SER A 667 26.84 -30.53 7.02
N PRO A 668 26.89 -30.26 5.70
CA PRO A 668 26.84 -28.90 5.21
C PRO A 668 25.55 -28.19 5.66
N ARG A 669 25.67 -26.91 6.00
CA ARG A 669 24.52 -26.06 6.27
C ARG A 669 23.69 -25.89 4.99
N SER A 670 22.36 -25.83 5.12
CA SER A 670 21.48 -25.71 3.96
C SER A 670 21.67 -24.36 3.24
N THR A 671 21.79 -24.43 1.91
CA THR A 671 21.89 -23.26 1.02
C THR A 671 20.61 -22.41 1.15
N GLY A 672 20.74 -21.17 1.64
CA GLY A 672 19.61 -20.24 1.86
C GLY A 672 19.44 -19.76 3.31
N GLN A 673 20.23 -20.27 4.26
CA GLN A 673 20.24 -19.81 5.66
C GLN A 673 21.46 -18.94 6.04
N GLU A 674 22.36 -18.65 5.09
CA GLU A 674 23.55 -17.84 5.31
C GLU A 674 23.33 -16.44 4.72
N GLU A 675 23.35 -15.42 5.58
CA GLU A 675 23.41 -14.02 5.17
C GLU A 675 24.88 -13.65 4.92
N HIS A 676 25.35 -13.90 3.69
CA HIS A 676 26.68 -13.49 3.24
C HIS A 676 26.58 -12.43 2.14
N PHE A 677 27.68 -11.74 1.87
CA PHE A 677 27.73 -10.73 0.81
C PHE A 677 27.39 -11.38 -0.54
N PRO A 678 26.45 -10.85 -1.33
CA PRO A 678 25.93 -11.48 -2.54
C PRO A 678 26.83 -11.20 -3.75
N LYS A 679 28.11 -11.63 -3.69
CA LYS A 679 29.12 -11.33 -4.70
C LYS A 679 28.65 -11.64 -6.14
N VAL A 680 28.13 -12.84 -6.36
CA VAL A 680 27.69 -13.31 -7.68
C VAL A 680 26.58 -12.44 -8.27
N LEU A 681 25.67 -11.95 -7.42
CA LEU A 681 24.63 -11.02 -7.83
C LEU A 681 25.24 -9.69 -8.25
N PHE A 682 26.15 -9.13 -7.46
CA PHE A 682 26.76 -7.83 -7.76
C PHE A 682 27.66 -7.88 -9.00
N ASP A 683 28.44 -8.94 -9.17
CA ASP A 683 29.21 -9.20 -10.39
C ASP A 683 28.30 -9.24 -11.64
N ARG A 684 27.09 -9.82 -11.52
CA ARG A 684 26.09 -9.84 -12.60
C ARG A 684 25.40 -8.49 -12.81
N LEU A 685 25.10 -7.76 -11.74
CA LEU A 685 24.38 -6.48 -11.81
C LEU A 685 25.27 -5.35 -12.36
N PHE A 686 26.56 -5.37 -12.04
CA PHE A 686 27.52 -4.32 -12.36
C PHE A 686 28.60 -4.82 -13.33
N LEU A 687 28.21 -5.73 -14.25
CA LEU A 687 29.05 -6.43 -15.23
C LEU A 687 30.40 -5.75 -15.45
N ILE A 688 31.45 -6.42 -15.00
CA ILE A 688 32.80 -6.16 -15.46
C ILE A 688 32.85 -6.74 -16.87
N ASP A 689 32.90 -5.91 -17.91
CA ASP A 689 33.18 -6.37 -19.27
C ASP A 689 34.56 -7.04 -19.29
N ARG A 690 34.59 -8.34 -19.01
CA ARG A 690 35.77 -9.21 -19.17
C ARG A 690 35.81 -9.89 -20.53
N GLU A 691 34.74 -9.78 -21.34
CA GLU A 691 34.66 -10.46 -22.64
C GLU A 691 35.27 -9.69 -23.83
N GLU A 692 35.77 -8.45 -23.65
CA GLU A 692 36.48 -7.72 -24.73
C GLU A 692 38.01 -7.63 -24.56
N GLN A 693 38.61 -8.18 -23.50
CA GLN A 693 40.08 -8.17 -23.31
C GLN A 693 40.79 -9.52 -23.52
N GLU A 694 40.06 -10.62 -23.78
CA GLU A 694 40.66 -11.91 -24.18
C GLU A 694 40.54 -12.19 -25.69
N LEU A 695 40.11 -11.20 -26.48
CA LEU A 695 40.05 -11.27 -27.95
C LEU A 695 40.56 -9.97 -28.59
N ALA A 696 41.81 -9.59 -28.29
CA ALA A 696 42.60 -8.63 -29.06
C ALA A 696 44.06 -9.07 -29.13
#